data_AF-A0A356MKH2-F1
#
_entry.id   AF-A0A356MKH2-F1
#
_cell.length_a   1.000
_cell.length_b   1.000
_cell.length_c   1.000
_cell.angle_alpha   90.00
_cell.angle_beta   90.00
_cell.angle_gamma   90.00
#
_symmetry.space_group_name_H-M   'P 1'
#
loop_
_entity.id
_entity.type
_entity.pdbx_description
1 polymer ?
#
loop_
_entity_poly.entity_id
_entity_poly.type
_entity_poly.pdbx_seq_one_letter_code
_entity_poly.pdbx_strand_id
1 'polypeptide(L)'
;MEKYVPLIVAGIFALFIIVGVLWGLIRGLKRTAFRAGWIVVIAVICFFVAPLITKSVMNMSIFNINVGDGVTCKTLTELATYYLGQIEDYGKFLTAPDTIDIMITLVGLVVNAFVFAILFWAVKIVLYPIWAIVTHFVIRKKDREGNKLPRHRAWGMLVGGFLGLFVATATMMPVMGVVNMVSSIEKSTTDTYTKKVENDDGTITEVELTGGEFSRLGLEDIMKYINAYDKSATSKILTYTGVQPLMNVTFNGISTGKMDGEKVVLKDEVKTVVCTMGSIDTLRNIGFDNLTQSKVRRIINASKTLVNQVFNNKTISALGNKLMPQIIDEILNNPDFIIQLPNTGSDSLDDALKEGTTEIKDITFSTIRNELLCILNVAEILNEKDFICKVANKEVTGANKILGLLDETTVNSITDELFKMQTISSLSPIIINASLNLVAEKLDVKDFAINKDGATTDEVKNLFKTMFMSVVDINNSLDMDSKYYVTSTTLPLVGKLLDSIKNYGGLDETNYKLLINALEDKAITTIKKDLTSTDTSLDGMKNVIIDSLHNISEVSSFETEFTKINAVYQDIIDMLNEMSGEEVTLNLSKLGNVLDTFKTTTIFGSSVNSLVKEALSYFNSKVTTDFAQLSTIIERVKLNVDNVTSWKTELGMMDDFVNVATDIMDAEDLKTALLTDGSTMLVDFGNALNKLKNSVLFGSEIKNIVNTVIDQVEDLSIENADMLTDSFTVIKRNINEAEDIDWGKEFGTMKTLLNSLMDLADSTTTSEQLVTIGKTFDTIITSNSKIITREVINTILKTTITQFAGEVESGSDLEDIMNTLKTKIDATQLTFEQEIKALNSLFNHITDVDTTSLDFENFGRILDSYDENTGSEKSVLVSSIRPKIVVMIINKIDKSSMDEKMVTIVNKIKDNAVNIVSYQNEFKSLKSLTDMVDGITTVNVDTFNFGDFGNKLDGFNDSVLVKPIRKDILDFIVDKVTITNEQEEIAIAINEILANTKVCGTKAENGELTYKQIFTDLGKVKYITTSLTTVEVSRSNKDAIKNMGEKLDELDALCIVPKTASVRIAKYITGEIVGENGIKSIMPAGYESKPELVAIYNAAVDKVSPIDTKYDNYLNDPTSVTLDTFANDFTSIYNTIVEVDEKLTTAGM
;
A
#
# COMPACT_ATOMS: atom_id res chain seq x y z
N MET A 1 -92.94 32.75 -25.49
CA MET A 1 -93.54 31.48 -25.01
C MET A 1 -93.56 31.36 -23.48
N GLU A 2 -92.66 32.03 -22.76
CA GLU A 2 -92.49 31.97 -21.29
C GLU A 2 -93.76 32.19 -20.45
N LYS A 3 -94.59 33.18 -20.78
CA LYS A 3 -95.87 33.42 -20.09
C LYS A 3 -96.97 32.41 -20.44
N TYR A 4 -96.82 31.69 -21.56
CA TYR A 4 -97.87 30.84 -22.12
C TYR A 4 -97.80 29.41 -21.59
N VAL A 5 -96.62 28.87 -21.27
CA VAL A 5 -96.49 27.49 -20.75
C VAL A 5 -97.22 27.29 -19.42
N PRO A 6 -97.02 28.12 -18.37
CA PRO A 6 -97.80 28.01 -17.14
C PRO A 6 -99.30 28.21 -17.36
N LEU A 7 -99.68 29.06 -18.32
CA LEU A 7 -101.07 29.34 -18.67
C LEU A 7 -101.73 28.16 -19.40
N ILE A 8 -101.01 27.47 -20.29
CA ILE A 8 -101.46 26.25 -20.98
C ILE A 8 -101.62 25.12 -19.96
N VAL A 9 -100.64 24.92 -19.08
CA VAL A 9 -100.72 23.89 -18.02
C VAL A 9 -101.87 24.20 -17.06
N ALA A 10 -102.00 25.44 -16.59
CA ALA A 10 -103.13 25.87 -15.77
C ALA A 10 -104.48 25.68 -16.49
N GLY A 11 -104.54 26.02 -17.79
CA GLY A 11 -105.71 25.87 -18.64
C GLY A 11 -106.15 24.40 -18.78
N ILE A 12 -105.21 23.48 -18.98
CA ILE A 12 -105.47 22.03 -19.05
C ILE A 12 -106.02 21.53 -17.71
N PHE A 13 -105.43 21.92 -16.58
CA PHE A 13 -105.93 21.54 -15.25
C PHE A 13 -107.31 22.11 -14.98
N ALA A 14 -107.51 23.41 -15.24
CA ALA A 14 -108.80 24.07 -15.07
C ALA A 14 -109.87 23.39 -15.92
N LEU A 15 -109.56 23.05 -17.18
CA LEU A 15 -110.47 22.32 -18.07
C LEU A 15 -110.89 20.98 -17.44
N PHE A 16 -109.94 20.16 -17.00
CA PHE A 16 -110.26 18.85 -16.40
C PHE A 16 -111.03 18.97 -15.08
N ILE A 17 -110.70 19.95 -14.24
CA ILE A 17 -111.41 20.21 -12.98
C ILE A 17 -112.83 20.69 -13.28
N ILE A 18 -113.02 21.67 -14.17
CA ILE A 18 -114.34 22.20 -14.55
C ILE A 18 -115.20 21.10 -15.16
N VAL A 19 -114.65 20.32 -16.10
CA VAL A 19 -115.33 19.16 -16.68
C VAL A 19 -115.69 18.15 -15.59
N GLY A 20 -114.77 17.87 -14.66
CA GLY A 20 -115.02 17.00 -13.50
C GLY A 20 -116.16 17.49 -12.61
N VAL A 21 -116.16 18.78 -12.26
CA VAL A 21 -117.19 19.48 -11.47
C VAL A 21 -118.55 19.39 -12.15
N LEU A 22 -118.62 19.73 -13.44
CA LEU A 22 -119.85 19.69 -14.24
C LEU A 22 -120.41 18.27 -14.32
N TRP A 23 -119.57 17.28 -14.63
CA TRP A 23 -119.99 15.87 -14.65
C TRP A 23 -120.37 15.35 -13.27
N GLY A 24 -119.69 15.81 -12.23
CA GLY A 24 -120.00 15.49 -10.84
C GLY A 24 -121.38 15.99 -10.40
N LEU A 25 -121.72 17.21 -10.84
CA LEU A 25 -123.02 17.85 -10.59
C LEU A 25 -124.16 17.16 -11.36
N ILE A 26 -123.90 16.77 -12.62
CA ILE A 26 -124.86 16.03 -13.46
C ILE A 26 -125.14 14.63 -12.89
N ARG A 27 -124.11 13.92 -12.43
CA ARG A 27 -124.20 12.49 -12.04
C ARG A 27 -124.56 12.27 -10.56
N GLY A 28 -124.20 13.19 -9.68
CA GLY A 28 -124.43 13.10 -8.23
C GLY A 28 -123.43 12.19 -7.49
N LEU A 29 -123.32 12.34 -6.16
CA LEU A 29 -122.25 11.77 -5.33
C LEU A 29 -121.98 10.28 -5.58
N LYS A 30 -122.98 9.40 -5.44
CA LYS A 30 -122.78 7.94 -5.49
C LYS A 30 -122.17 7.48 -6.83
N ARG A 31 -122.63 8.05 -7.95
CA ARG A 31 -122.14 7.71 -9.30
C ARG A 31 -120.75 8.28 -9.56
N THR A 32 -120.49 9.49 -9.08
CA THR A 32 -119.18 10.13 -9.23
C THR A 32 -118.13 9.47 -8.35
N ALA A 33 -118.46 9.09 -7.11
CA ALA A 33 -117.57 8.34 -6.22
C ALA A 33 -117.25 6.94 -6.76
N PHE A 34 -118.25 6.21 -7.29
CA PHE A 34 -118.00 4.93 -7.94
C PHE A 34 -117.10 5.08 -9.18
N ARG A 35 -117.31 6.14 -9.99
CA ARG A 35 -116.40 6.44 -11.11
C ARG A 35 -115.00 6.82 -10.63
N ALA A 36 -114.88 7.53 -9.52
CA ALA A 36 -113.59 7.89 -8.95
C ALA A 36 -112.81 6.64 -8.52
N GLY A 37 -113.45 5.74 -7.76
CA GLY A 37 -112.86 4.44 -7.42
C GLY A 37 -112.48 3.62 -8.66
N TRP A 38 -113.35 3.57 -9.67
CA TRP A 38 -113.07 2.89 -10.94
C TRP A 38 -111.85 3.46 -11.68
N ILE A 39 -111.72 4.79 -11.75
CA ILE A 39 -110.58 5.45 -12.40
C ILE A 39 -109.28 5.25 -11.61
N VAL A 40 -109.35 5.24 -10.28
CA VAL A 40 -108.19 4.92 -9.43
C VAL A 40 -107.73 3.47 -9.65
N VAL A 41 -108.66 2.52 -9.69
CA VAL A 41 -108.33 1.10 -10.02
C VAL A 41 -107.68 0.99 -11.40
N ILE A 42 -108.21 1.71 -12.41
CA ILE A 42 -107.56 1.77 -13.73
C ILE A 42 -106.14 2.32 -13.63
N ALA A 43 -105.92 3.42 -12.90
CA ALA A 43 -104.59 3.98 -12.72
C ALA A 43 -103.63 2.99 -12.04
N VAL A 44 -104.07 2.27 -11.02
CA VAL A 44 -103.26 1.24 -10.34
C VAL A 44 -102.92 0.08 -11.28
N ILE A 45 -103.89 -0.40 -12.07
CA ILE A 45 -103.63 -1.44 -13.07
C ILE A 45 -102.62 -0.92 -14.11
N CYS A 46 -102.85 0.27 -14.66
CA CYS A 46 -101.93 0.89 -15.62
C CYS A 46 -100.54 1.10 -15.04
N PHE A 47 -100.39 1.36 -13.74
CA PHE A 47 -99.09 1.52 -13.08
C PHE A 47 -98.24 0.25 -13.16
N PHE A 48 -98.83 -0.93 -12.94
CA PHE A 48 -98.11 -2.21 -13.05
C PHE A 48 -98.00 -2.72 -14.49
N VAL A 49 -98.95 -2.37 -15.36
CA VAL A 49 -99.00 -2.84 -16.75
C VAL A 49 -98.14 -1.99 -17.68
N ALA A 50 -97.99 -0.68 -17.43
CA ALA A 50 -97.19 0.20 -18.27
C ALA A 50 -95.73 -0.26 -18.44
N PRO A 51 -95.00 -0.69 -17.38
CA PRO A 51 -93.65 -1.25 -17.55
C PRO A 51 -93.61 -2.47 -18.49
N LEU A 52 -94.62 -3.35 -18.41
CA LEU A 52 -94.70 -4.56 -19.24
C LEU A 52 -94.98 -4.23 -20.72
N ILE A 53 -95.82 -3.24 -20.98
CA ILE A 53 -96.18 -2.82 -22.34
C ILE A 53 -95.07 -1.98 -22.98
N THR A 54 -94.29 -1.24 -22.18
CA THR A 54 -93.23 -0.35 -22.67
C THR A 54 -92.22 -1.08 -23.56
N LYS A 55 -91.82 -2.31 -23.22
CA LYS A 55 -90.92 -3.13 -24.07
C LYS A 55 -91.51 -3.40 -25.46
N SER A 56 -92.84 -3.57 -25.54
CA SER A 56 -93.54 -3.77 -26.81
C SER A 56 -93.63 -2.46 -27.61
N VAL A 57 -93.85 -1.32 -26.94
CA VAL A 57 -93.92 0.00 -27.59
C VAL A 57 -92.56 0.42 -28.16
N MET A 58 -91.47 0.18 -27.43
CA MET A 58 -90.10 0.47 -27.87
C MET A 58 -89.76 -0.21 -29.20
N ASN A 59 -90.22 -1.45 -29.38
CA ASN A 59 -89.97 -2.28 -30.56
C ASN A 59 -91.06 -2.21 -31.64
N MET A 60 -92.09 -1.37 -31.45
CA MET A 60 -93.20 -1.29 -32.40
C MET A 60 -92.82 -0.43 -33.62
N SER A 61 -93.00 -0.97 -34.82
CA SER A 61 -92.64 -0.32 -36.09
C SER A 61 -93.68 0.71 -36.57
N ILE A 62 -94.13 1.59 -35.67
CA ILE A 62 -95.22 2.56 -35.92
C ILE A 62 -94.71 3.98 -36.20
N PHE A 63 -93.40 4.22 -36.08
CA PHE A 63 -92.81 5.55 -36.20
C PHE A 63 -91.90 5.59 -37.42
N ASN A 64 -92.24 6.37 -38.46
CA ASN A 64 -91.30 6.69 -39.54
C ASN A 64 -90.60 8.01 -39.20
N ILE A 65 -89.59 7.94 -38.32
CA ILE A 65 -88.84 9.12 -37.90
C ILE A 65 -87.66 9.29 -38.84
N ASN A 66 -87.67 10.39 -39.61
CA ASN A 66 -86.53 10.78 -40.41
C ASN A 66 -85.55 11.54 -39.52
N VAL A 67 -84.34 11.00 -39.38
CA VAL A 67 -83.36 11.43 -38.37
C VAL A 67 -82.23 12.29 -38.96
N GLY A 68 -82.33 12.66 -40.24
CA GLY A 68 -81.22 13.27 -41.01
C GLY A 68 -80.36 12.21 -41.71
N ASP A 69 -79.60 12.61 -42.73
CA ASP A 69 -78.72 11.75 -43.57
C ASP A 69 -79.41 10.59 -44.31
N GLY A 70 -80.69 10.72 -44.62
CA GLY A 70 -81.44 9.72 -45.40
C GLY A 70 -81.79 8.43 -44.64
N VAL A 71 -81.47 8.36 -43.34
CA VAL A 71 -81.77 7.22 -42.49
C VAL A 71 -83.17 7.37 -41.87
N THR A 72 -84.05 6.40 -42.12
CA THR A 72 -85.37 6.30 -41.50
C THR A 72 -85.38 5.21 -40.45
N CYS A 73 -85.56 5.59 -39.18
CA CYS A 73 -85.76 4.63 -38.10
C CYS A 73 -87.25 4.27 -38.00
N LYS A 74 -87.56 2.97 -37.91
CA LYS A 74 -88.93 2.43 -37.85
C LYS A 74 -89.42 2.20 -36.41
N THR A 75 -88.50 2.00 -35.47
CA THR A 75 -88.78 1.77 -34.05
C THR A 75 -88.06 2.79 -33.15
N LEU A 76 -88.55 2.97 -31.91
CA LEU A 76 -87.84 3.82 -30.94
C LEU A 76 -86.52 3.20 -30.49
N THR A 77 -86.44 1.86 -30.49
CA THR A 77 -85.19 1.11 -30.28
C THR A 77 -84.16 1.40 -31.38
N GLU A 78 -84.57 1.38 -32.66
CA GLU A 78 -83.70 1.74 -33.79
C GLU A 78 -83.24 3.19 -33.70
N LEU A 79 -84.12 4.11 -33.30
CA LEU A 79 -83.78 5.52 -33.11
C LEU A 79 -82.74 5.71 -32.00
N ALA A 80 -82.93 5.04 -30.86
CA ALA A 80 -81.96 5.08 -29.76
C ALA A 80 -80.62 4.47 -30.17
N THR A 81 -80.64 3.33 -30.88
CA THR A 81 -79.45 2.65 -31.41
C THR A 81 -78.69 3.54 -32.39
N TYR A 82 -79.41 4.23 -33.29
CA TYR A 82 -78.83 5.14 -34.26
C TYR A 82 -78.07 6.29 -33.59
N TYR A 83 -78.71 6.98 -32.64
CA TYR A 83 -78.04 8.09 -31.93
C TYR A 83 -76.87 7.63 -31.05
N LEU A 84 -76.92 6.42 -30.49
CA LEU A 84 -75.80 5.84 -29.73
C LEU A 84 -74.64 5.44 -30.64
N GLY A 85 -74.94 4.92 -31.84
CA GLY A 85 -73.93 4.53 -32.83
C GLY A 85 -73.22 5.72 -33.51
N GLN A 86 -73.81 6.92 -33.46
CA GLN A 86 -73.23 8.16 -33.99
C GLN A 86 -72.24 8.84 -33.04
N ILE A 87 -71.99 8.26 -31.86
CA ILE A 87 -70.95 8.73 -30.95
C ILE A 87 -69.60 8.29 -31.52
N GLU A 88 -68.80 9.26 -31.98
CA GLU A 88 -67.47 9.06 -32.57
C GLU A 88 -66.57 8.22 -31.63
N ASP A 89 -65.78 7.31 -32.21
CA ASP A 89 -64.87 6.33 -31.56
C ASP A 89 -65.48 5.25 -30.64
N TYR A 90 -66.63 5.49 -29.99
CA TYR A 90 -67.21 4.58 -28.98
C TYR A 90 -68.53 3.91 -29.39
N GLY A 91 -69.12 4.32 -30.53
CA GLY A 91 -70.40 3.80 -31.01
C GLY A 91 -70.44 2.28 -31.19
N LYS A 92 -69.32 1.62 -31.53
CA LYS A 92 -69.24 0.15 -31.67
C LYS A 92 -69.43 -0.59 -30.34
N PHE A 93 -68.88 -0.05 -29.26
CA PHE A 93 -68.99 -0.65 -27.92
C PHE A 93 -70.37 -0.41 -27.28
N LEU A 94 -70.96 0.76 -27.54
CA LEU A 94 -72.30 1.12 -27.06
C LEU A 94 -73.44 0.44 -27.83
N THR A 95 -73.14 -0.13 -29.00
CA THR A 95 -74.08 -0.89 -29.83
C THR A 95 -73.91 -2.41 -29.74
N ALA A 96 -72.97 -2.89 -28.92
CA ALA A 96 -72.83 -4.32 -28.63
C ALA A 96 -74.13 -4.86 -27.97
N PRO A 97 -74.55 -6.12 -28.25
CA PRO A 97 -75.85 -6.64 -27.82
C PRO A 97 -76.10 -6.53 -26.31
N ASP A 98 -75.03 -6.69 -25.53
CA ASP A 98 -75.08 -6.69 -24.07
C ASP A 98 -75.17 -5.29 -23.44
N THR A 99 -74.59 -4.27 -24.08
CA THR A 99 -74.51 -2.89 -23.59
C THR A 99 -75.68 -2.05 -24.10
N ILE A 100 -76.13 -2.33 -25.32
CA ILE A 100 -77.28 -1.65 -25.92
C ILE A 100 -78.56 -1.93 -25.14
N ASP A 101 -78.71 -3.14 -24.57
CA ASP A 101 -79.85 -3.50 -23.72
C ASP A 101 -79.94 -2.62 -22.45
N ILE A 102 -78.80 -2.24 -21.87
CA ILE A 102 -78.74 -1.33 -20.71
C ILE A 102 -79.18 0.08 -21.13
N MET A 103 -78.68 0.57 -22.26
CA MET A 103 -79.03 1.90 -22.79
C MET A 103 -80.49 1.99 -23.23
N ILE A 104 -81.02 0.94 -23.88
CA ILE A 104 -82.43 0.83 -24.26
C ILE A 104 -83.32 0.77 -23.02
N THR A 105 -82.87 0.10 -21.96
CA THR A 105 -83.59 0.08 -20.67
C THR A 105 -83.70 1.48 -20.07
N LEU A 106 -82.63 2.28 -20.11
CA LEU A 106 -82.65 3.67 -19.63
C LEU A 106 -83.65 4.53 -20.41
N VAL A 107 -83.64 4.44 -21.75
CA VAL A 107 -84.62 5.12 -22.62
C VAL A 107 -86.04 4.62 -22.31
N GLY A 108 -86.20 3.32 -22.07
CA GLY A 108 -87.44 2.68 -21.67
C GLY A 108 -88.03 3.24 -20.37
N LEU A 109 -87.21 3.62 -19.39
CA LEU A 109 -87.67 4.24 -18.13
C LEU A 109 -88.35 5.59 -18.36
N VAL A 110 -87.84 6.38 -19.32
CA VAL A 110 -88.47 7.65 -19.73
C VAL A 110 -89.77 7.38 -20.48
N VAL A 111 -89.74 6.46 -21.46
CA VAL A 111 -90.89 6.10 -22.28
C VAL A 111 -92.03 5.51 -21.45
N ASN A 112 -91.72 4.77 -20.38
CA ASN A 112 -92.71 4.16 -19.50
C ASN A 112 -93.68 5.17 -18.88
N ALA A 113 -93.18 6.36 -18.53
CA ALA A 113 -94.04 7.44 -18.03
C ALA A 113 -95.09 7.87 -19.08
N PHE A 114 -94.68 8.02 -20.35
CA PHE A 114 -95.58 8.38 -21.44
C PHE A 114 -96.54 7.24 -21.80
N VAL A 115 -96.05 5.99 -21.82
CA VAL A 115 -96.88 4.80 -22.03
C VAL A 115 -97.96 4.70 -20.95
N PHE A 116 -97.64 4.97 -19.68
CA PHE A 116 -98.63 5.03 -18.61
C PHE A 116 -99.76 6.01 -18.91
N ALA A 117 -99.45 7.24 -19.34
CA ALA A 117 -100.47 8.26 -19.63
C ALA A 117 -101.36 7.86 -20.82
N ILE A 118 -100.76 7.34 -21.90
CA ILE A 118 -101.49 6.86 -23.09
C ILE A 118 -102.37 5.65 -22.72
N LEU A 119 -101.80 4.67 -22.02
CA LEU A 119 -102.49 3.47 -21.58
C LEU A 119 -103.63 3.81 -20.61
N PHE A 120 -103.42 4.74 -19.68
CA PHE A 120 -104.46 5.23 -18.79
C PHE A 120 -105.67 5.76 -19.57
N TRP A 121 -105.46 6.56 -20.62
CA TRP A 121 -106.54 7.04 -21.48
C TRP A 121 -107.18 5.93 -22.31
N ALA A 122 -106.38 5.07 -22.94
CA ALA A 122 -106.87 3.95 -23.75
C ALA A 122 -107.75 3.01 -22.92
N VAL A 123 -107.24 2.53 -21.78
CA VAL A 123 -107.97 1.65 -20.85
C VAL A 123 -109.20 2.35 -20.27
N LYS A 124 -109.10 3.64 -19.94
CA LYS A 124 -110.25 4.43 -19.45
C LYS A 124 -111.38 4.56 -20.47
N ILE A 125 -111.05 4.68 -21.76
CA ILE A 125 -112.03 4.75 -22.86
C ILE A 125 -112.62 3.36 -23.11
N VAL A 126 -111.77 2.33 -23.26
CA VAL A 126 -112.20 0.95 -23.52
C VAL A 126 -113.06 0.38 -22.39
N LEU A 127 -112.73 0.67 -21.13
CA LEU A 127 -113.50 0.22 -19.97
C LEU A 127 -114.68 1.13 -19.62
N TYR A 128 -114.93 2.21 -20.38
CA TYR A 128 -116.07 3.11 -20.13
C TYR A 128 -117.43 2.44 -20.32
N PRO A 129 -117.71 1.67 -21.40
CA PRO A 129 -118.98 0.97 -21.58
C PRO A 129 -119.24 -0.03 -20.45
N ILE A 130 -118.22 -0.78 -20.03
CA ILE A 130 -118.29 -1.73 -18.91
C ILE A 130 -118.68 -1.01 -17.63
N TRP A 131 -118.00 0.11 -17.32
CA TRP A 131 -118.37 0.93 -16.18
C TRP A 131 -119.82 1.44 -16.26
N ALA A 132 -120.28 1.88 -17.44
CA ALA A 132 -121.64 2.39 -17.62
C ALA A 132 -122.70 1.30 -17.33
N ILE A 133 -122.43 0.06 -17.76
CA ILE A 133 -123.27 -1.11 -17.48
C ILE A 133 -123.26 -1.44 -15.98
N VAL A 134 -122.08 -1.62 -15.38
CA VAL A 134 -121.93 -1.96 -13.96
C VAL A 134 -122.58 -0.91 -13.05
N THR A 135 -122.41 0.36 -13.38
CA THR A 135 -123.02 1.47 -12.61
C THR A 135 -124.55 1.46 -12.68
N HIS A 136 -125.13 0.99 -13.79
CA HIS A 136 -126.58 0.84 -13.92
C HIS A 136 -127.14 -0.21 -12.96
N PHE A 137 -126.44 -1.34 -12.79
CA PHE A 137 -126.84 -2.43 -11.91
C PHE A 137 -126.56 -2.13 -10.43
N VAL A 138 -125.39 -1.56 -10.11
CA VAL A 138 -124.95 -1.33 -8.72
C VAL A 138 -125.66 -0.12 -8.10
N ILE A 139 -125.96 0.94 -8.86
CA ILE A 139 -126.53 2.18 -8.34
C ILE A 139 -128.00 2.32 -8.77
N ARG A 140 -128.91 1.84 -7.91
CA ARG A 140 -130.37 1.94 -8.09
C ARG A 140 -130.84 3.40 -8.16
N LYS A 141 -131.75 3.70 -9.10
CA LYS A 141 -132.31 5.06 -9.32
C LYS A 141 -133.46 5.42 -8.36
N LYS A 142 -134.07 4.44 -7.71
CA LYS A 142 -135.20 4.56 -6.78
C LYS A 142 -134.91 3.74 -5.51
N ASP A 143 -135.47 4.14 -4.38
CA ASP A 143 -135.43 3.35 -3.14
C ASP A 143 -136.35 2.11 -3.24
N ARG A 144 -136.41 1.29 -2.17
CA ARG A 144 -137.28 0.10 -2.11
C ARG A 144 -138.78 0.44 -2.16
N GLU A 145 -139.14 1.71 -1.97
CA GLU A 145 -140.51 2.24 -1.93
C GLU A 145 -140.88 3.01 -3.21
N GLY A 146 -139.97 3.11 -4.19
CA GLY A 146 -140.19 3.75 -5.48
C GLY A 146 -139.86 5.25 -5.57
N ASN A 147 -139.39 5.87 -4.49
CA ASN A 147 -139.03 7.30 -4.46
C ASN A 147 -137.68 7.58 -5.11
N LYS A 148 -137.52 8.77 -5.70
CA LYS A 148 -136.24 9.22 -6.27
C LYS A 148 -135.24 9.50 -5.15
N LEU A 149 -134.14 8.75 -5.10
CA LEU A 149 -133.06 8.97 -4.14
C LEU A 149 -132.42 10.36 -4.31
N PRO A 150 -132.09 11.07 -3.21
CA PRO A 150 -131.42 12.37 -3.27
C PRO A 150 -130.06 12.24 -3.94
N ARG A 151 -129.81 13.09 -4.95
CA ARG A 151 -128.60 12.99 -5.78
C ARG A 151 -127.36 13.68 -5.19
N HIS A 152 -127.43 14.25 -3.98
CA HIS A 152 -126.34 14.97 -3.28
C HIS A 152 -125.37 15.68 -4.25
N ARG A 153 -125.90 16.61 -5.05
CA ARG A 153 -125.19 17.17 -6.22
C ARG A 153 -123.96 17.99 -5.83
N ALA A 154 -124.00 18.71 -4.70
CA ALA A 154 -122.86 19.46 -4.19
C ALA A 154 -121.68 18.55 -3.80
N TRP A 155 -121.94 17.43 -3.12
CA TRP A 155 -120.92 16.42 -2.84
C TRP A 155 -120.45 15.70 -4.11
N GLY A 156 -121.34 15.47 -5.07
CA GLY A 156 -120.99 14.97 -6.40
C GLY A 156 -120.07 15.92 -7.17
N MET A 157 -120.29 17.23 -7.03
CA MET A 157 -119.44 18.29 -7.60
C MET A 157 -118.03 18.27 -6.99
N LEU A 158 -117.90 18.15 -5.66
CA LEU A 158 -116.60 18.06 -4.98
C LEU A 158 -115.82 16.81 -5.40
N VAL A 159 -116.46 15.63 -5.37
CA VAL A 159 -115.83 14.38 -5.82
C VAL A 159 -115.51 14.42 -7.32
N GLY A 160 -116.36 15.11 -8.11
CA GLY A 160 -116.12 15.33 -9.54
C GLY A 160 -114.92 16.24 -9.81
N GLY A 161 -114.76 17.31 -9.03
CA GLY A 161 -113.60 18.19 -9.09
C GLY A 161 -112.31 17.47 -8.69
N PHE A 162 -112.33 16.69 -7.60
CA PHE A 162 -111.21 15.82 -7.21
C PHE A 162 -110.86 14.81 -8.31
N LEU A 163 -111.86 14.17 -8.92
CA LEU A 163 -111.65 13.23 -10.01
C LEU A 163 -111.09 13.91 -11.27
N GLY A 164 -111.55 15.12 -11.58
CA GLY A 164 -111.01 15.95 -12.65
C GLY A 164 -109.54 16.29 -12.41
N LEU A 165 -109.20 16.70 -11.19
CA LEU A 165 -107.84 16.93 -10.74
C LEU A 165 -106.98 15.66 -10.86
N PHE A 166 -107.46 14.51 -10.39
CA PHE A 166 -106.74 13.23 -10.49
C PHE A 166 -106.48 12.81 -11.94
N VAL A 167 -107.46 12.96 -12.82
CA VAL A 167 -107.30 12.67 -14.26
C VAL A 167 -106.30 13.64 -14.91
N ALA A 168 -106.37 14.93 -14.59
CA ALA A 168 -105.41 15.92 -15.08
C ALA A 168 -103.99 15.56 -14.64
N THR A 169 -103.84 15.21 -13.37
CA THR A 169 -102.61 14.72 -12.77
C THR A 169 -102.07 13.47 -13.47
N ALA A 170 -102.87 12.43 -13.64
CA ALA A 170 -102.45 11.21 -14.32
C ALA A 170 -102.05 11.46 -15.79
N THR A 171 -102.69 12.42 -16.45
CA THR A 171 -102.39 12.80 -17.85
C THR A 171 -101.09 13.58 -17.96
N MET A 172 -100.88 14.55 -17.06
CA MET A 172 -99.72 15.44 -17.07
C MET A 172 -98.52 14.90 -16.28
N MET A 173 -98.68 13.71 -15.69
CA MET A 173 -97.67 13.04 -14.89
C MET A 173 -96.29 12.92 -15.57
N PRO A 174 -96.14 12.57 -16.86
CA PRO A 174 -94.83 12.42 -17.47
C PRO A 174 -94.08 13.76 -17.54
N VAL A 175 -94.78 14.81 -17.97
CA VAL A 175 -94.23 16.16 -18.09
C VAL A 175 -93.86 16.73 -16.72
N MET A 176 -94.75 16.61 -15.73
CA MET A 176 -94.48 17.10 -14.38
C MET A 176 -93.42 16.29 -13.64
N GLY A 177 -93.37 14.98 -13.86
CA GLY A 177 -92.34 14.12 -13.28
C GLY A 177 -90.94 14.53 -13.74
N VAL A 178 -90.76 14.78 -15.03
CA VAL A 178 -89.50 15.31 -15.60
C VAL A 178 -89.19 16.70 -15.06
N VAL A 179 -90.17 17.62 -15.03
CA VAL A 179 -89.97 18.98 -14.48
C VAL A 179 -89.56 18.95 -13.00
N ASN A 180 -90.22 18.12 -12.18
CA ASN A 180 -89.90 17.97 -10.76
C ASN A 180 -88.54 17.28 -10.55
N MET A 181 -88.16 16.35 -11.43
CA MET A 181 -86.83 15.73 -11.44
C MET A 181 -85.76 16.80 -11.67
N VAL A 182 -85.87 17.59 -12.74
CA VAL A 182 -84.91 18.66 -13.07
C VAL A 182 -84.85 19.72 -11.96
N SER A 183 -86.00 20.22 -11.47
CA SER A 183 -86.07 21.19 -10.37
C SER A 183 -85.45 20.64 -9.06
N SER A 184 -85.66 19.36 -8.75
CA SER A 184 -85.08 18.74 -7.56
C SER A 184 -83.58 18.57 -7.66
N ILE A 185 -83.04 18.33 -8.87
CA ILE A 185 -81.60 18.20 -9.09
C ILE A 185 -80.96 19.59 -8.99
N GLU A 186 -81.51 20.60 -9.68
CA GLU A 186 -81.01 21.98 -9.59
C GLU A 186 -80.92 22.48 -8.14
N LYS A 187 -81.99 22.27 -7.35
CA LYS A 187 -82.01 22.64 -5.91
C LYS A 187 -80.98 21.86 -5.08
N SER A 188 -80.62 20.65 -5.49
CA SER A 188 -79.62 19.83 -4.79
C SER A 188 -78.18 20.17 -5.21
N THR A 189 -78.00 20.89 -6.32
CA THR A 189 -76.70 21.23 -6.92
C THR A 189 -76.47 22.74 -6.97
N THR A 190 -77.23 23.52 -6.21
CA THR A 190 -77.06 24.97 -6.15
C THR A 190 -75.94 25.28 -5.17
N ASP A 191 -74.79 25.68 -5.70
CA ASP A 191 -73.67 26.18 -4.89
C ASP A 191 -73.58 27.71 -5.01
N THR A 192 -73.26 28.38 -3.91
CA THR A 192 -72.94 29.82 -3.91
C THR A 192 -71.46 29.99 -4.20
N TYR A 193 -71.11 30.63 -5.31
CA TYR A 193 -69.72 30.98 -5.61
C TYR A 193 -69.56 32.46 -5.97
N THR A 194 -68.47 33.05 -5.49
CA THR A 194 -68.13 34.46 -5.67
C THR A 194 -67.19 34.61 -6.87
N LYS A 195 -67.65 35.22 -7.96
CA LYS A 195 -66.79 35.60 -9.09
C LYS A 195 -66.27 37.01 -8.86
N LYS A 196 -64.95 37.18 -8.80
CA LYS A 196 -64.31 38.50 -8.82
C LYS A 196 -64.28 38.98 -10.26
N VAL A 197 -65.10 39.98 -10.58
CA VAL A 197 -65.09 40.66 -11.88
C VAL A 197 -64.37 41.97 -11.68
N GLU A 198 -63.23 42.12 -12.34
CA GLU A 198 -62.49 43.38 -12.42
C GLU A 198 -63.14 44.24 -13.51
N ASN A 199 -63.66 45.40 -13.12
CA ASN A 199 -64.24 46.37 -14.06
C ASN A 199 -63.12 47.18 -14.73
N ASP A 200 -63.43 47.84 -15.85
CA ASP A 200 -62.49 48.68 -16.62
C ASP A 200 -61.86 49.85 -15.83
N ASP A 201 -62.35 50.13 -14.61
CA ASP A 201 -61.79 51.11 -13.67
C ASP A 201 -60.88 50.51 -12.58
N GLY A 202 -60.56 49.21 -12.68
CA GLY A 202 -59.71 48.50 -11.73
C GLY A 202 -60.41 48.15 -10.40
N THR A 203 -61.73 48.37 -10.29
CA THR A 203 -62.49 47.91 -9.13
C THR A 203 -62.87 46.43 -9.28
N ILE A 204 -62.59 45.64 -8.24
CA ILE A 204 -63.04 44.25 -8.16
C ILE A 204 -64.43 44.25 -7.54
N THR A 205 -65.45 44.01 -8.36
CA THR A 205 -66.79 43.69 -7.88
C THR A 205 -66.92 42.19 -7.63
N GLU A 206 -67.25 41.81 -6.41
CA GLU A 206 -67.65 40.46 -6.06
C GLU A 206 -69.09 40.24 -6.53
N VAL A 207 -69.24 39.46 -7.60
CA VAL A 207 -70.55 39.02 -8.08
C VAL A 207 -70.80 37.65 -7.46
N GLU A 208 -71.73 37.57 -6.51
CA GLU A 208 -72.31 36.31 -6.08
C GLU A 208 -73.10 35.73 -7.25
N LEU A 209 -72.58 34.67 -7.84
CA LEU A 209 -73.32 33.87 -8.81
C LEU A 209 -73.98 32.73 -8.03
N THR A 210 -75.31 32.75 -8.05
CA THR A 210 -76.15 31.65 -7.55
C THR A 210 -76.77 30.96 -8.73
N GLY A 211 -76.51 29.66 -8.88
CA GLY A 211 -77.09 28.84 -9.95
C GLY A 211 -76.72 27.38 -9.77
N GLY A 212 -77.67 26.47 -10.03
CA GLY A 212 -77.38 25.05 -10.06
C GLY A 212 -76.73 24.63 -11.39
N GLU A 213 -76.27 23.39 -11.44
CA GLU A 213 -75.52 22.83 -12.57
C GLU A 213 -76.26 22.90 -13.93
N PHE A 214 -77.60 22.83 -13.98
CA PHE A 214 -78.30 22.96 -15.26
C PHE A 214 -78.20 24.38 -15.84
N SER A 215 -78.16 25.39 -14.97
CA SER A 215 -77.93 26.77 -15.37
C SER A 215 -76.49 26.96 -15.89
N ARG A 216 -75.52 26.24 -15.31
CA ARG A 216 -74.10 26.27 -15.71
C ARG A 216 -73.82 25.55 -17.04
N LEU A 217 -74.60 24.51 -17.36
CA LEU A 217 -74.54 23.78 -18.63
C LEU A 217 -75.21 24.51 -19.83
N GLY A 218 -75.60 25.77 -19.67
CA GLY A 218 -76.24 26.55 -20.74
C GLY A 218 -77.69 26.16 -21.01
N LEU A 219 -78.34 25.39 -20.11
CA LEU A 219 -79.77 25.03 -20.21
C LEU A 219 -80.67 26.06 -19.50
N GLU A 220 -80.21 27.31 -19.43
CA GLU A 220 -80.90 28.43 -18.78
C GLU A 220 -82.34 28.59 -19.28
N ASP A 221 -82.57 28.37 -20.58
CA ASP A 221 -83.90 28.52 -21.16
C ASP A 221 -84.88 27.48 -20.62
N ILE A 222 -84.45 26.23 -20.41
CA ILE A 222 -85.27 25.18 -19.79
C ILE A 222 -85.56 25.56 -18.33
N MET A 223 -84.56 26.06 -17.61
CA MET A 223 -84.70 26.50 -16.22
C MET A 223 -85.64 27.71 -16.07
N LYS A 224 -85.66 28.63 -17.03
CA LYS A 224 -86.63 29.75 -17.08
C LYS A 224 -88.06 29.23 -17.13
N TYR A 225 -88.36 28.21 -17.96
CA TYR A 225 -89.69 27.61 -18.02
C TYR A 225 -90.08 26.83 -16.76
N ILE A 226 -89.12 26.11 -16.15
CA ILE A 226 -89.33 25.36 -14.90
C ILE A 226 -89.59 26.32 -13.72
N ASN A 227 -88.80 27.38 -13.59
CA ASN A 227 -88.98 28.40 -12.56
C ASN A 227 -90.32 29.14 -12.72
N ALA A 228 -90.76 29.39 -13.96
CA ALA A 228 -92.08 29.96 -14.23
C ALA A 228 -93.23 29.00 -13.81
N TYR A 229 -93.04 27.68 -13.97
CA TYR A 229 -93.98 26.67 -13.48
C TYR A 229 -93.99 26.57 -11.95
N ASP A 230 -92.83 26.50 -11.29
CA ASP A 230 -92.73 26.43 -9.82
C ASP A 230 -93.41 27.64 -9.14
N LYS A 231 -93.35 28.82 -9.77
CA LYS A 231 -94.02 30.04 -9.29
C LYS A 231 -95.52 30.10 -9.62
N SER A 232 -96.05 29.19 -10.46
CA SER A 232 -97.43 29.22 -10.92
C SER A 232 -98.46 28.84 -9.84
N ALA A 233 -99.69 29.33 -9.98
CA ALA A 233 -100.81 28.96 -9.10
C ALA A 233 -101.11 27.46 -9.15
N THR A 234 -100.96 26.83 -10.32
CA THR A 234 -101.18 25.39 -10.51
C THR A 234 -100.19 24.55 -9.71
N SER A 235 -98.90 24.91 -9.73
CA SER A 235 -97.89 24.22 -8.92
C SER A 235 -98.22 24.31 -7.44
N LYS A 236 -98.47 25.53 -6.92
CA LYS A 236 -98.87 25.74 -5.51
C LYS A 236 -100.12 24.93 -5.11
N ILE A 237 -101.16 24.92 -5.95
CA ILE A 237 -102.38 24.13 -5.69
C ILE A 237 -102.06 22.63 -5.61
N LEU A 238 -101.22 22.12 -6.51
CA LEU A 238 -100.80 20.71 -6.51
C LEU A 238 -99.93 20.35 -5.30
N THR A 239 -99.08 21.26 -4.84
CA THR A 239 -98.30 21.10 -3.61
C THR A 239 -99.21 21.04 -2.38
N TYR A 240 -100.08 22.05 -2.19
CA TYR A 240 -100.95 22.17 -1.01
C TYR A 240 -102.00 21.05 -0.92
N THR A 241 -102.46 20.51 -2.06
CA THR A 241 -103.44 19.41 -2.09
C THR A 241 -102.80 18.04 -1.85
N GLY A 242 -101.48 17.95 -1.70
CA GLY A 242 -100.75 16.68 -1.51
C GLY A 242 -100.67 15.82 -2.77
N VAL A 243 -101.13 16.34 -3.91
CA VAL A 243 -101.15 15.63 -5.20
C VAL A 243 -99.76 15.57 -5.82
N GLN A 244 -98.94 16.62 -5.67
CA GLN A 244 -97.57 16.65 -6.21
C GLN A 244 -96.65 15.58 -5.59
N PRO A 245 -96.60 15.36 -4.26
CA PRO A 245 -95.90 14.22 -3.68
C PRO A 245 -96.34 12.86 -4.24
N LEU A 246 -97.65 12.64 -4.39
CA LEU A 246 -98.20 11.42 -4.99
C LEU A 246 -97.75 11.24 -6.44
N MET A 247 -97.73 12.33 -7.23
CA MET A 247 -97.22 12.32 -8.60
C MET A 247 -95.74 11.94 -8.66
N ASN A 248 -94.92 12.49 -7.75
CA ASN A 248 -93.50 12.19 -7.69
C ASN A 248 -93.23 10.74 -7.29
N VAL A 249 -93.95 10.21 -6.29
CA VAL A 249 -93.85 8.80 -5.90
C VAL A 249 -94.28 7.89 -7.05
N THR A 250 -95.39 8.21 -7.71
CA THR A 250 -95.86 7.43 -8.85
C THR A 250 -94.83 7.52 -9.97
N PHE A 251 -94.30 8.70 -10.31
CA PHE A 251 -93.33 8.90 -11.39
C PHE A 251 -92.02 8.16 -11.13
N ASN A 252 -91.49 8.25 -9.90
CA ASN A 252 -90.33 7.48 -9.50
C ASN A 252 -90.62 5.98 -9.59
N GLY A 253 -91.83 5.54 -9.21
CA GLY A 253 -92.24 4.14 -9.31
C GLY A 253 -92.28 3.60 -10.74
N ILE A 254 -92.81 4.36 -11.71
CA ILE A 254 -92.80 3.95 -13.14
C ILE A 254 -91.48 4.27 -13.85
N SER A 255 -90.66 5.19 -13.36
CA SER A 255 -89.30 5.42 -13.87
C SER A 255 -88.23 4.61 -13.11
N THR A 256 -88.67 3.58 -12.35
CA THR A 256 -87.78 2.58 -11.73
C THR A 256 -87.68 1.34 -12.63
N GLY A 257 -86.46 0.85 -12.84
CA GLY A 257 -86.18 -0.40 -13.54
C GLY A 257 -85.22 -1.29 -12.77
N LYS A 258 -84.92 -2.44 -13.38
CA LYS A 258 -83.79 -3.29 -12.99
C LYS A 258 -82.77 -3.31 -14.11
N MET A 259 -81.51 -3.02 -13.79
CA MET A 259 -80.38 -3.20 -14.68
C MET A 259 -79.37 -4.08 -13.96
N ASP A 260 -79.02 -5.22 -14.55
CA ASP A 260 -78.05 -6.16 -13.97
C ASP A 260 -78.37 -6.56 -12.50
N GLY A 261 -79.66 -6.81 -12.22
CA GLY A 261 -80.15 -7.18 -10.88
C GLY A 261 -80.35 -6.00 -9.91
N GLU A 262 -79.74 -4.85 -10.18
CA GLU A 262 -79.80 -3.64 -9.35
C GLU A 262 -81.03 -2.77 -9.64
N LYS A 263 -81.58 -2.12 -8.60
CA LYS A 263 -82.72 -1.22 -8.72
C LYS A 263 -82.25 0.16 -9.17
N VAL A 264 -82.65 0.57 -10.37
CA VAL A 264 -82.28 1.86 -10.97
C VAL A 264 -83.47 2.81 -10.94
N VAL A 265 -83.29 4.02 -10.40
CA VAL A 265 -84.31 5.07 -10.36
C VAL A 265 -83.80 6.24 -11.20
N LEU A 266 -84.50 6.57 -12.31
CA LEU A 266 -84.06 7.59 -13.27
C LEU A 266 -83.65 8.91 -12.62
N LYS A 267 -84.42 9.38 -11.62
CA LYS A 267 -84.12 10.62 -10.88
C LYS A 267 -82.76 10.58 -10.19
N ASP A 268 -82.42 9.47 -9.54
CA ASP A 268 -81.20 9.35 -8.75
C ASP A 268 -79.97 9.18 -9.66
N GLU A 269 -80.14 8.52 -10.80
CA GLU A 269 -79.11 8.39 -11.83
C GLU A 269 -78.77 9.74 -12.48
N VAL A 270 -79.79 10.50 -12.93
CA VAL A 270 -79.59 11.83 -13.50
C VAL A 270 -78.99 12.77 -12.46
N LYS A 271 -79.42 12.69 -11.19
CA LYS A 271 -78.81 13.47 -10.11
C LYS A 271 -77.31 13.17 -9.98
N THR A 272 -76.94 11.89 -9.99
CA THR A 272 -75.53 11.47 -9.85
C THR A 272 -74.68 11.93 -11.04
N VAL A 273 -75.20 11.86 -12.27
CA VAL A 273 -74.52 12.38 -13.48
C VAL A 273 -74.29 13.90 -13.38
N VAL A 274 -75.30 14.66 -12.96
CA VAL A 274 -75.18 16.12 -12.83
C VAL A 274 -74.21 16.51 -11.70
N CYS A 275 -74.25 15.82 -10.55
CA CYS A 275 -73.26 16.03 -9.48
C CYS A 275 -71.84 15.70 -9.94
N THR A 276 -71.67 14.66 -10.77
CA THR A 276 -70.39 14.29 -11.38
C THR A 276 -69.84 15.42 -12.24
N MET A 277 -70.68 16.07 -13.07
CA MET A 277 -70.29 17.21 -13.90
C MET A 277 -69.80 18.40 -13.05
N GLY A 278 -70.42 18.67 -11.90
CA GLY A 278 -69.95 19.71 -10.97
C GLY A 278 -68.56 19.42 -10.38
N SER A 279 -68.26 18.15 -10.09
CA SER A 279 -66.91 17.73 -9.66
C SER A 279 -65.87 17.90 -10.79
N ILE A 280 -66.26 17.62 -12.04
CA ILE A 280 -65.41 17.86 -13.24
C ILE A 280 -65.14 19.36 -13.41
N ASP A 281 -66.15 20.21 -13.30
CA ASP A 281 -65.99 21.66 -13.39
C ASP A 281 -65.08 22.19 -12.28
N THR A 282 -65.22 21.66 -11.05
CA THR A 282 -64.31 21.98 -9.94
C THR A 282 -62.86 21.67 -10.29
N LEU A 283 -62.58 20.48 -10.87
CA LEU A 283 -61.23 20.10 -11.28
C LEU A 283 -60.72 20.96 -12.46
N ARG A 284 -61.57 21.27 -13.44
CA ARG A 284 -61.22 22.11 -14.60
C ARG A 284 -60.84 23.54 -14.19
N ASN A 285 -61.43 24.04 -13.11
CA ASN A 285 -61.20 25.40 -12.61
C ASN A 285 -60.01 25.50 -11.62
N ILE A 286 -59.33 24.39 -11.29
CA ILE A 286 -58.09 24.44 -10.50
C ILE A 286 -56.91 24.69 -11.45
N GLY A 287 -56.22 25.81 -11.26
CA GLY A 287 -54.97 26.09 -11.96
C GLY A 287 -53.83 25.19 -11.48
N PHE A 288 -53.09 24.60 -12.42
CA PHE A 288 -51.94 23.71 -12.16
C PHE A 288 -50.61 24.45 -11.98
N ASP A 289 -50.62 25.78 -12.04
CA ASP A 289 -49.42 26.62 -11.83
C ASP A 289 -49.17 26.88 -10.34
N ASN A 290 -47.91 26.77 -9.91
CA ASN A 290 -47.44 26.97 -8.53
C ASN A 290 -48.28 26.16 -7.52
N LEU A 291 -48.15 24.83 -7.60
CA LEU A 291 -48.88 23.90 -6.74
C LEU A 291 -48.33 23.96 -5.32
N THR A 292 -49.23 24.15 -4.34
CA THR A 292 -48.95 24.01 -2.92
C THR A 292 -49.61 22.74 -2.40
N GLN A 293 -49.14 22.18 -1.28
CA GLN A 293 -49.71 20.96 -0.70
C GLN A 293 -51.21 21.06 -0.44
N SER A 294 -51.69 22.27 -0.09
CA SER A 294 -53.13 22.56 0.11
C SER A 294 -53.91 22.51 -1.20
N LYS A 295 -53.37 23.06 -2.31
CA LYS A 295 -53.99 22.95 -3.64
C LYS A 295 -54.04 21.50 -4.12
N VAL A 296 -52.95 20.74 -3.96
CA VAL A 296 -52.89 19.32 -4.34
C VAL A 296 -53.88 18.51 -3.50
N ARG A 297 -53.98 18.74 -2.18
CA ARG A 297 -54.99 18.09 -1.33
C ARG A 297 -56.42 18.39 -1.78
N ARG A 298 -56.71 19.61 -2.25
CA ARG A 298 -58.01 19.95 -2.85
C ARG A 298 -58.27 19.17 -4.14
N ILE A 299 -57.26 19.03 -5.02
CA ILE A 299 -57.35 18.23 -6.26
C ILE A 299 -57.63 16.76 -5.92
N ILE A 300 -56.90 16.18 -4.96
CA ILE A 300 -57.07 14.79 -4.52
C ILE A 300 -58.49 14.56 -3.97
N ASN A 301 -58.98 15.45 -3.09
CA ASN A 301 -60.32 15.32 -2.50
C ASN A 301 -61.44 15.49 -3.54
N ALA A 302 -61.30 16.42 -4.47
CA ALA A 302 -62.22 16.58 -5.59
C ALA A 302 -62.22 15.34 -6.50
N SER A 303 -61.04 14.76 -6.77
CA SER A 303 -60.90 13.52 -7.55
C SER A 303 -61.51 12.32 -6.83
N LYS A 304 -61.30 12.17 -5.51
CA LYS A 304 -61.95 11.13 -4.69
C LYS A 304 -63.47 11.26 -4.74
N THR A 305 -63.98 12.49 -4.70
CA THR A 305 -65.42 12.76 -4.81
C THR A 305 -65.95 12.40 -6.18
N LEU A 306 -65.24 12.78 -7.25
CA LEU A 306 -65.57 12.43 -8.63
C LEU A 306 -65.61 10.91 -8.82
N VAL A 307 -64.55 10.19 -8.41
CA VAL A 307 -64.49 8.72 -8.48
C VAL A 307 -65.66 8.11 -7.73
N ASN A 308 -65.96 8.54 -6.50
CA ASN A 308 -67.11 8.02 -5.79
C ASN A 308 -68.44 8.31 -6.51
N GLN A 309 -68.62 9.49 -7.11
CA GLN A 309 -69.86 9.83 -7.81
C GLN A 309 -70.04 9.03 -9.12
N VAL A 310 -69.01 8.94 -9.97
CA VAL A 310 -69.04 8.17 -11.22
C VAL A 310 -69.36 6.70 -10.94
N PHE A 311 -68.66 6.10 -9.98
CA PHE A 311 -68.75 4.68 -9.70
C PHE A 311 -69.93 4.30 -8.78
N ASN A 312 -70.60 5.27 -8.14
CA ASN A 312 -71.85 5.02 -7.43
C ASN A 312 -73.08 5.10 -8.35
N ASN A 313 -72.93 5.62 -9.57
CA ASN A 313 -73.98 5.61 -10.58
C ASN A 313 -74.22 4.17 -11.04
N LYS A 314 -75.45 3.65 -10.87
CA LYS A 314 -75.75 2.24 -11.11
C LYS A 314 -75.79 1.92 -12.60
N THR A 315 -76.19 2.87 -13.43
CA THR A 315 -76.21 2.73 -14.89
C THR A 315 -74.79 2.66 -15.45
N ILE A 316 -73.90 3.58 -15.04
CA ILE A 316 -72.49 3.60 -15.44
C ILE A 316 -71.77 2.36 -14.92
N SER A 317 -72.08 1.92 -13.69
CA SER A 317 -71.49 0.69 -13.13
C SER A 317 -71.88 -0.57 -13.90
N ALA A 318 -73.18 -0.71 -14.22
CA ALA A 318 -73.67 -1.83 -15.03
C ALA A 318 -73.08 -1.80 -16.45
N LEU A 319 -73.00 -0.61 -17.06
CA LEU A 319 -72.37 -0.44 -18.38
C LEU A 319 -70.87 -0.77 -18.32
N GLY A 320 -70.16 -0.28 -17.31
CA GLY A 320 -68.73 -0.53 -17.10
C GLY A 320 -68.42 -2.01 -16.87
N ASN A 321 -69.20 -2.72 -16.04
CA ASN A 321 -69.03 -4.17 -15.84
C ASN A 321 -69.18 -4.98 -17.13
N LYS A 322 -70.00 -4.51 -18.07
CA LYS A 322 -70.20 -5.15 -19.38
C LYS A 322 -69.16 -4.73 -20.42
N LEU A 323 -68.70 -3.49 -20.38
CA LEU A 323 -67.72 -2.93 -21.31
C LEU A 323 -66.30 -3.39 -21.00
N MET A 324 -65.91 -3.48 -19.73
CA MET A 324 -64.52 -3.76 -19.35
C MET A 324 -63.98 -5.09 -19.92
N PRO A 325 -64.68 -6.23 -19.82
CA PRO A 325 -64.21 -7.48 -20.43
C PRO A 325 -64.11 -7.39 -21.96
N GLN A 326 -65.00 -6.63 -22.61
CA GLN A 326 -64.96 -6.42 -24.06
C GLN A 326 -63.78 -5.54 -24.49
N ILE A 327 -63.50 -4.47 -23.75
CA ILE A 327 -62.34 -3.61 -23.99
C ILE A 327 -61.04 -4.40 -23.82
N ILE A 328 -60.94 -5.23 -22.77
CA ILE A 328 -59.77 -6.09 -22.53
C ILE A 328 -59.61 -7.14 -23.64
N ASP A 329 -60.71 -7.74 -24.11
CA ASP A 329 -60.68 -8.68 -25.23
C ASP A 329 -60.22 -8.02 -26.54
N GLU A 330 -60.61 -6.78 -26.80
CA GLU A 330 -60.12 -6.01 -27.96
C GLU A 330 -58.64 -5.64 -27.81
N ILE A 331 -58.17 -5.24 -26.62
CA ILE A 331 -56.73 -5.00 -26.34
C ILE A 331 -55.89 -6.25 -26.61
N LEU A 332 -56.40 -7.43 -26.23
CA LEU A 332 -55.68 -8.71 -26.37
C LEU A 332 -55.70 -9.26 -27.80
N ASN A 333 -56.82 -9.11 -28.51
CA ASN A 333 -57.06 -9.87 -29.75
C ASN A 333 -57.21 -9.00 -31.01
N ASN A 334 -57.36 -7.68 -30.90
CA ASN A 334 -57.56 -6.79 -32.04
C ASN A 334 -56.36 -5.85 -32.26
N PRO A 335 -55.52 -6.11 -33.28
CA PRO A 335 -54.36 -5.28 -33.58
C PRO A 335 -54.75 -3.87 -34.07
N ASP A 336 -55.97 -3.66 -34.56
CA ASP A 336 -56.44 -2.34 -35.03
C ASP A 336 -57.15 -1.54 -33.93
N PHE A 337 -57.15 -2.03 -32.68
CA PHE A 337 -57.74 -1.30 -31.56
C PHE A 337 -56.88 -0.09 -31.16
N ILE A 338 -57.53 0.97 -30.67
CA ILE A 338 -56.88 2.25 -30.32
C ILE A 338 -55.86 2.07 -29.19
N ILE A 339 -56.11 1.12 -28.30
CA ILE A 339 -55.21 0.78 -27.18
C ILE A 339 -54.57 -0.56 -27.51
N GLN A 340 -53.30 -0.54 -27.88
CA GLN A 340 -52.51 -1.75 -28.08
C GLN A 340 -51.64 -2.02 -26.85
N LEU A 341 -51.36 -3.30 -26.58
CA LEU A 341 -50.29 -3.63 -25.65
C LEU A 341 -48.95 -3.13 -26.20
N PRO A 342 -48.13 -2.47 -25.37
CA PRO A 342 -46.83 -1.99 -25.81
C PRO A 342 -45.93 -3.19 -26.16
N ASN A 343 -45.26 -3.13 -27.32
CA ASN A 343 -44.19 -4.04 -27.64
C ASN A 343 -42.92 -3.57 -26.92
N THR A 344 -42.43 -4.39 -26.00
CA THR A 344 -41.27 -4.10 -25.15
C THR A 344 -39.94 -4.55 -25.79
N GLY A 345 -40.00 -5.29 -26.90
CA GLY A 345 -38.85 -5.90 -27.55
C GLY A 345 -38.31 -7.15 -26.84
N SER A 346 -39.02 -7.65 -25.83
CA SER A 346 -38.70 -8.90 -25.13
C SER A 346 -39.95 -9.78 -25.10
N ASP A 347 -39.83 -10.99 -25.68
CA ASP A 347 -40.92 -11.97 -25.71
C ASP A 347 -41.43 -12.28 -24.28
N SER A 348 -40.54 -12.35 -23.29
CA SER A 348 -40.90 -12.58 -21.88
C SER A 348 -41.76 -11.46 -21.29
N LEU A 349 -41.45 -10.20 -21.60
CA LEU A 349 -42.22 -9.05 -21.11
C LEU A 349 -43.53 -8.89 -21.89
N ASP A 350 -43.52 -9.14 -23.20
CA ASP A 350 -44.72 -9.08 -24.04
C ASP A 350 -45.72 -10.18 -23.66
N ASP A 351 -45.25 -11.38 -23.35
CA ASP A 351 -46.09 -12.48 -22.86
C ASP A 351 -46.60 -12.21 -21.44
N ALA A 352 -45.79 -11.61 -20.57
CA ALA A 352 -46.22 -11.16 -19.24
C ALA A 352 -47.29 -10.06 -19.31
N LEU A 353 -47.19 -9.13 -20.27
CA LEU A 353 -48.22 -8.12 -20.51
C LEU A 353 -49.52 -8.76 -20.99
N LYS A 354 -49.46 -9.78 -21.85
CA LYS A 354 -50.66 -10.54 -22.29
C LYS A 354 -51.27 -11.37 -21.16
N GLU A 355 -50.45 -12.12 -20.42
CA GLU A 355 -50.87 -12.93 -19.26
C GLU A 355 -51.51 -12.03 -18.20
N GLY A 356 -50.84 -10.92 -17.88
CA GLY A 356 -51.35 -9.93 -16.94
C GLY A 356 -52.64 -9.26 -17.39
N THR A 357 -52.75 -8.90 -18.67
CA THR A 357 -53.98 -8.31 -19.24
C THR A 357 -55.13 -9.33 -19.26
N THR A 358 -54.82 -10.62 -19.37
CA THR A 358 -55.81 -11.71 -19.29
C THR A 358 -56.30 -11.91 -17.85
N GLU A 359 -55.41 -11.89 -16.86
CA GLU A 359 -55.74 -12.02 -15.43
C GLU A 359 -56.66 -10.89 -14.93
N ILE A 360 -56.56 -9.70 -15.53
CA ILE A 360 -57.43 -8.57 -15.18
C ILE A 360 -58.75 -8.53 -15.96
N LYS A 361 -59.04 -9.52 -16.82
CA LYS A 361 -60.28 -9.57 -17.62
C LYS A 361 -61.55 -9.57 -16.77
N ASP A 362 -61.50 -10.16 -15.58
CA ASP A 362 -62.62 -10.26 -14.65
C ASP A 362 -62.71 -9.08 -13.66
N ILE A 363 -61.91 -8.02 -13.86
CA ILE A 363 -61.98 -6.81 -13.05
C ILE A 363 -63.34 -6.13 -13.22
N THR A 364 -64.06 -6.01 -12.11
CA THR A 364 -65.32 -5.30 -12.05
C THR A 364 -65.12 -3.79 -12.02
N PHE A 365 -66.14 -3.03 -12.40
CA PHE A 365 -66.12 -1.57 -12.27
C PHE A 365 -65.93 -1.13 -10.80
N SER A 366 -66.38 -1.93 -9.83
CA SER A 366 -66.10 -1.68 -8.41
C SER A 366 -64.63 -1.89 -8.04
N THR A 367 -63.91 -2.79 -8.71
CA THR A 367 -62.47 -2.98 -8.53
C THR A 367 -61.72 -1.75 -9.05
N ILE A 368 -62.06 -1.24 -10.25
CA ILE A 368 -61.47 0.00 -10.81
C ILE A 368 -61.69 1.19 -9.87
N ARG A 369 -62.87 1.32 -9.25
CA ARG A 369 -63.13 2.35 -8.24
C ARG A 369 -62.11 2.28 -7.10
N ASN A 370 -61.89 1.10 -6.53
CA ASN A 370 -60.94 0.92 -5.44
C ASN A 370 -59.51 1.22 -5.89
N GLU A 371 -59.14 0.84 -7.11
CA GLU A 371 -57.83 1.11 -7.68
C GLU A 371 -57.55 2.61 -7.86
N LEU A 372 -58.51 3.36 -8.41
CA LEU A 372 -58.41 4.82 -8.51
C LEU A 372 -58.31 5.48 -7.13
N LEU A 373 -59.00 4.95 -6.12
CA LEU A 373 -58.88 5.44 -4.74
C LEU A 373 -57.51 5.15 -4.15
N CYS A 374 -56.92 3.97 -4.40
CA CYS A 374 -55.56 3.64 -3.97
C CYS A 374 -54.52 4.57 -4.63
N ILE A 375 -54.65 4.85 -5.93
CA ILE A 375 -53.78 5.83 -6.64
C ILE A 375 -53.89 7.22 -5.99
N LEU A 376 -55.10 7.66 -5.65
CA LEU A 376 -55.31 8.94 -4.97
C LEU A 376 -54.79 8.95 -3.53
N ASN A 377 -54.79 7.82 -2.83
CA ASN A 377 -54.16 7.67 -1.52
C ASN A 377 -52.64 7.70 -1.61
N VAL A 378 -52.04 7.08 -2.63
CA VAL A 378 -50.60 7.21 -2.94
C VAL A 378 -50.24 8.67 -3.21
N ALA A 379 -51.04 9.38 -4.01
CA ALA A 379 -50.85 10.80 -4.25
C ALA A 379 -50.97 11.63 -2.95
N GLU A 380 -51.83 11.23 -2.03
CA GLU A 380 -51.95 11.87 -0.72
C GLU A 380 -50.70 11.68 0.15
N ILE A 381 -50.18 10.45 0.22
CA ILE A 381 -48.91 10.12 0.91
C ILE A 381 -47.75 10.93 0.33
N LEU A 382 -47.64 10.99 -1.00
CA LEU A 382 -46.61 11.78 -1.68
C LEU A 382 -46.77 13.28 -1.42
N ASN A 383 -48.01 13.78 -1.37
CA ASN A 383 -48.29 15.17 -1.07
C ASN A 383 -47.93 15.54 0.38
N GLU A 384 -48.15 14.64 1.35
CA GLU A 384 -47.76 14.84 2.76
C GLU A 384 -46.24 15.05 2.91
N LYS A 385 -45.44 14.39 2.07
CA LYS A 385 -43.98 14.55 2.00
C LYS A 385 -43.52 15.69 1.08
N ASP A 386 -44.45 16.49 0.58
CA ASP A 386 -44.20 17.62 -0.33
C ASP A 386 -43.59 17.20 -1.69
N PHE A 387 -43.65 15.91 -2.01
CA PHE A 387 -43.04 15.34 -3.21
C PHE A 387 -43.66 15.91 -4.49
N ILE A 388 -45.01 15.87 -4.56
CA ILE A 388 -45.76 16.32 -5.76
C ILE A 388 -45.48 17.80 -6.05
N CYS A 389 -45.43 18.65 -5.02
CA CYS A 389 -45.17 20.08 -5.18
C CYS A 389 -43.75 20.35 -5.67
N LYS A 390 -42.74 19.74 -5.05
CA LYS A 390 -41.33 19.89 -5.43
C LYS A 390 -41.06 19.45 -6.87
N VAL A 391 -41.66 18.33 -7.30
CA VAL A 391 -41.52 17.82 -8.68
C VAL A 391 -42.28 18.70 -9.66
N ALA A 392 -43.55 19.01 -9.40
CA ALA A 392 -44.39 19.78 -10.32
C ALA A 392 -43.91 21.23 -10.50
N ASN A 393 -43.37 21.85 -9.45
CA ASN A 393 -42.79 23.18 -9.49
C ASN A 393 -41.34 23.19 -10.02
N LYS A 394 -40.78 22.03 -10.39
CA LYS A 394 -39.39 21.86 -10.87
C LYS A 394 -38.31 22.31 -9.87
N GLU A 395 -38.63 22.29 -8.58
CA GLU A 395 -37.66 22.60 -7.49
C GLU A 395 -36.62 21.49 -7.36
N VAL A 396 -36.99 20.26 -7.73
CA VAL A 396 -36.08 19.10 -7.80
C VAL A 396 -36.12 18.52 -9.21
N THR A 397 -34.96 18.50 -9.88
CA THR A 397 -34.80 17.97 -11.23
C THR A 397 -33.75 16.85 -11.27
N GLY A 398 -34.07 15.76 -11.98
CA GLY A 398 -33.22 14.57 -12.10
C GLY A 398 -33.70 13.41 -11.21
N ALA A 399 -33.72 12.19 -11.77
CA ALA A 399 -34.27 11.00 -11.12
C ALA A 399 -33.67 10.74 -9.73
N ASN A 400 -32.35 10.92 -9.56
CA ASN A 400 -31.66 10.63 -8.30
C ASN A 400 -32.08 11.58 -7.17
N LYS A 401 -32.24 12.87 -7.47
CA LYS A 401 -32.70 13.86 -6.47
C LYS A 401 -34.18 13.68 -6.12
N ILE A 402 -34.98 13.18 -7.07
CA ILE A 402 -36.39 12.82 -6.85
C ILE A 402 -36.49 11.60 -5.95
N LEU A 403 -35.69 10.55 -6.18
CA LEU A 403 -35.67 9.35 -5.34
C LEU A 403 -35.19 9.64 -3.91
N GLY A 404 -34.21 10.55 -3.74
CA GLY A 404 -33.72 10.98 -2.43
C GLY A 404 -34.73 11.70 -1.53
N LEU A 405 -35.93 12.03 -2.04
CA LEU A 405 -37.03 12.58 -1.24
C LEU A 405 -37.87 11.49 -0.54
N LEU A 406 -37.68 10.22 -0.88
CA LEU A 406 -38.45 9.10 -0.35
C LEU A 406 -37.70 8.44 0.81
N ASP A 407 -38.34 8.37 1.99
CA ASP A 407 -37.85 7.61 3.14
C ASP A 407 -38.52 6.24 3.24
N GLU A 408 -37.98 5.36 4.09
CA GLU A 408 -38.50 4.00 4.29
C GLU A 408 -39.99 3.97 4.67
N THR A 409 -40.42 4.92 5.50
CA THR A 409 -41.84 5.01 5.93
C THR A 409 -42.75 5.33 4.75
N THR A 410 -42.30 6.21 3.87
CA THR A 410 -43.03 6.65 2.68
C THR A 410 -43.13 5.51 1.66
N VAL A 411 -42.01 4.83 1.38
CA VAL A 411 -41.98 3.67 0.46
C VAL A 411 -42.87 2.54 0.96
N ASN A 412 -42.81 2.22 2.25
CA ASN A 412 -43.67 1.21 2.85
C ASN A 412 -45.15 1.57 2.70
N SER A 413 -45.52 2.82 2.98
CA SER A 413 -46.89 3.30 2.87
C SER A 413 -47.40 3.29 1.42
N ILE A 414 -46.57 3.72 0.46
CA ILE A 414 -46.88 3.66 -0.98
C ILE A 414 -47.09 2.21 -1.41
N THR A 415 -46.15 1.33 -1.05
CA THR A 415 -46.22 -0.09 -1.43
C THR A 415 -47.44 -0.77 -0.81
N ASP A 416 -47.74 -0.50 0.46
CA ASP A 416 -48.93 -1.03 1.13
C ASP A 416 -50.22 -0.58 0.46
N GLU A 417 -50.27 0.66 -0.05
CA GLU A 417 -51.43 1.17 -0.77
C GLU A 417 -51.53 0.61 -2.20
N LEU A 418 -50.41 0.48 -2.92
CA LEU A 418 -50.38 -0.12 -4.26
C LEU A 418 -50.82 -1.59 -4.22
N PHE A 419 -50.39 -2.37 -3.22
CA PHE A 419 -50.81 -3.76 -3.05
C PHE A 419 -52.23 -3.92 -2.49
N LYS A 420 -52.98 -2.85 -2.21
CA LYS A 420 -54.45 -2.93 -2.05
C LYS A 420 -55.17 -2.98 -3.40
N MET A 421 -54.49 -2.61 -4.49
CA MET A 421 -55.01 -2.72 -5.86
C MET A 421 -54.99 -4.19 -6.27
N GLN A 422 -56.14 -4.70 -6.73
CA GLN A 422 -56.26 -6.08 -7.21
C GLN A 422 -55.39 -6.29 -8.46
N THR A 423 -55.37 -5.31 -9.37
CA THR A 423 -54.48 -5.32 -10.54
C THR A 423 -53.01 -5.48 -10.14
N ILE A 424 -52.48 -4.60 -9.27
CA ILE A 424 -51.07 -4.68 -8.87
C ILE A 424 -50.77 -5.99 -8.15
N SER A 425 -51.66 -6.47 -7.27
CA SER A 425 -51.47 -7.73 -6.56
C SER A 425 -51.44 -8.94 -7.48
N SER A 426 -52.22 -8.91 -8.57
CA SER A 426 -52.29 -10.00 -9.57
C SER A 426 -51.15 -9.91 -10.59
N LEU A 427 -50.74 -8.70 -10.98
CA LEU A 427 -49.69 -8.46 -11.97
C LEU A 427 -48.28 -8.57 -11.39
N SER A 428 -48.07 -8.18 -10.12
CA SER A 428 -46.72 -8.13 -9.54
C SER A 428 -45.97 -9.46 -9.59
N PRO A 429 -46.57 -10.63 -9.27
CA PRO A 429 -45.91 -11.92 -9.44
C PRO A 429 -45.50 -12.18 -10.90
N ILE A 430 -46.38 -11.87 -11.86
CA ILE A 430 -46.13 -12.06 -13.31
C ILE A 430 -44.96 -11.17 -13.76
N ILE A 431 -44.95 -9.90 -13.36
CA ILE A 431 -43.90 -8.93 -13.71
C ILE A 431 -42.56 -9.30 -13.07
N ILE A 432 -42.54 -9.70 -11.80
CA ILE A 432 -41.30 -10.16 -11.13
C ILE A 432 -40.76 -11.41 -11.82
N ASN A 433 -41.64 -12.37 -12.15
CA ASN A 433 -41.24 -13.58 -12.85
C ASN A 433 -40.68 -13.27 -14.24
N ALA A 434 -41.34 -12.40 -15.01
CA ALA A 434 -40.85 -11.96 -16.31
C ALA A 434 -39.51 -11.21 -16.20
N SER A 435 -39.33 -10.41 -15.14
CA SER A 435 -38.09 -9.69 -14.87
C SER A 435 -36.94 -10.64 -14.57
N LEU A 436 -37.18 -11.70 -13.78
CA LEU A 436 -36.19 -12.74 -13.50
C LEU A 436 -35.87 -13.58 -14.75
N ASN A 437 -36.87 -13.88 -15.59
CA ASN A 437 -36.64 -14.52 -16.90
C ASN A 437 -35.79 -13.63 -17.82
N LEU A 438 -36.03 -12.31 -17.83
CA LEU A 438 -35.21 -11.36 -18.58
C LEU A 438 -33.77 -11.32 -18.04
N VAL A 439 -33.59 -11.36 -16.72
CA VAL A 439 -32.24 -11.47 -16.12
C VAL A 439 -31.56 -12.76 -16.58
N ALA A 440 -32.27 -13.90 -16.57
CA ALA A 440 -31.76 -15.16 -17.07
C ALA A 440 -31.36 -15.09 -18.56
N GLU A 441 -32.20 -14.47 -19.40
CA GLU A 441 -31.92 -14.25 -20.82
C GLU A 441 -30.68 -13.37 -21.03
N LYS A 442 -30.53 -12.28 -20.28
CA LYS A 442 -29.35 -11.40 -20.33
C LYS A 442 -28.07 -12.08 -19.83
N LEU A 443 -28.22 -13.08 -18.97
CA LEU A 443 -27.13 -13.94 -18.51
C LEU A 443 -26.91 -15.16 -19.44
N ASP A 444 -27.61 -15.27 -20.58
CA ASP A 444 -27.54 -16.38 -21.55
C ASP A 444 -27.90 -17.76 -20.95
N VAL A 445 -28.77 -17.79 -19.94
CA VAL A 445 -29.30 -19.01 -19.34
C VAL A 445 -30.45 -19.55 -20.18
N LYS A 446 -30.21 -20.65 -20.89
CA LYS A 446 -31.20 -21.41 -21.65
C LYS A 446 -31.70 -22.51 -20.72
N ASP A 447 -33.00 -22.60 -20.44
CA ASP A 447 -33.65 -23.50 -19.46
C ASP A 447 -33.92 -22.93 -18.05
N PHE A 448 -34.13 -21.61 -17.93
CA PHE A 448 -34.62 -21.00 -16.70
C PHE A 448 -36.16 -21.03 -16.62
N ALA A 449 -36.71 -21.60 -15.55
CA ALA A 449 -38.16 -21.73 -15.37
C ALA A 449 -38.57 -21.48 -13.91
N ILE A 450 -39.24 -20.37 -13.67
CA ILE A 450 -39.70 -19.97 -12.33
C ILE A 450 -40.91 -20.81 -11.90
N ASN A 451 -40.97 -21.18 -10.63
CA ASN A 451 -42.16 -21.80 -10.06
C ASN A 451 -43.27 -20.74 -9.91
N LYS A 452 -44.17 -20.68 -10.89
CA LYS A 452 -45.27 -19.69 -10.94
C LYS A 452 -46.18 -19.70 -9.71
N ASP A 453 -46.30 -20.84 -9.02
CA ASP A 453 -47.12 -21.01 -7.81
C ASP A 453 -46.30 -20.90 -6.50
N GLY A 454 -45.01 -20.62 -6.60
CA GLY A 454 -44.06 -20.71 -5.48
C GLY A 454 -44.07 -19.52 -4.52
N ALA A 455 -44.56 -18.35 -4.93
CA ALA A 455 -44.53 -17.13 -4.14
C ALA A 455 -45.94 -16.65 -3.76
N THR A 456 -46.14 -16.40 -2.46
CA THR A 456 -47.34 -15.74 -1.95
C THR A 456 -47.36 -14.24 -2.30
N THR A 457 -48.54 -13.63 -2.32
CA THR A 457 -48.68 -12.17 -2.52
C THR A 457 -47.90 -11.36 -1.49
N ASP A 458 -47.81 -11.84 -0.24
CA ASP A 458 -47.03 -11.19 0.81
C ASP A 458 -45.52 -11.29 0.58
N GLU A 459 -45.01 -12.41 0.07
CA GLU A 459 -43.60 -12.55 -0.33
C GLU A 459 -43.25 -11.67 -1.53
N VAL A 460 -44.13 -11.59 -2.52
CA VAL A 460 -44.00 -10.67 -3.68
C VAL A 460 -44.00 -9.21 -3.23
N LYS A 461 -44.90 -8.86 -2.30
CA LYS A 461 -44.97 -7.52 -1.70
C LYS A 461 -43.71 -7.19 -0.92
N ASN A 462 -43.20 -8.12 -0.12
CA ASN A 462 -41.96 -7.92 0.64
C ASN A 462 -40.75 -7.80 -0.27
N LEU A 463 -40.65 -8.62 -1.32
CA LEU A 463 -39.60 -8.47 -2.34
C LEU A 463 -39.68 -7.10 -3.02
N PHE A 464 -40.87 -6.67 -3.45
CA PHE A 464 -41.05 -5.36 -4.05
C PHE A 464 -40.65 -4.22 -3.09
N LYS A 465 -41.04 -4.31 -1.81
CA LYS A 465 -40.62 -3.35 -0.76
C LYS A 465 -39.10 -3.30 -0.67
N THR A 466 -38.44 -4.44 -0.54
CA THR A 466 -36.99 -4.48 -0.38
C THR A 466 -36.27 -4.02 -1.64
N MET A 467 -36.73 -4.40 -2.83
CA MET A 467 -36.16 -3.94 -4.09
C MET A 467 -36.27 -2.42 -4.24
N PHE A 468 -37.46 -1.85 -3.98
CA PHE A 468 -37.67 -0.41 -4.06
C PHE A 468 -36.78 0.33 -3.05
N MET A 469 -36.73 -0.15 -1.81
CA MET A 469 -35.88 0.41 -0.76
C MET A 469 -34.40 0.31 -1.09
N SER A 470 -33.92 -0.89 -1.45
CA SER A 470 -32.52 -1.11 -1.82
C SER A 470 -32.11 -0.23 -3.00
N VAL A 471 -32.95 -0.04 -4.02
CA VAL A 471 -32.63 0.85 -5.15
C VAL A 471 -32.50 2.31 -4.69
N VAL A 472 -33.40 2.78 -3.84
CA VAL A 472 -33.33 4.14 -3.27
C VAL A 472 -32.07 4.30 -2.42
N ASP A 473 -31.79 3.36 -1.52
CA ASP A 473 -30.64 3.38 -0.62
C ASP A 473 -29.32 3.28 -1.38
N ILE A 474 -29.23 2.37 -2.37
CA ILE A 474 -28.05 2.25 -3.25
C ILE A 474 -27.83 3.59 -3.97
N ASN A 475 -28.85 4.14 -4.62
CA ASN A 475 -28.73 5.41 -5.33
C ASN A 475 -28.29 6.56 -4.41
N ASN A 476 -28.79 6.61 -3.18
CA ASN A 476 -28.39 7.62 -2.19
C ASN A 476 -26.98 7.39 -1.62
N SER A 477 -26.48 6.15 -1.68
CA SER A 477 -25.11 5.82 -1.26
C SER A 477 -24.06 6.07 -2.34
N LEU A 478 -24.44 6.28 -3.61
CA LEU A 478 -23.50 6.51 -4.69
C LEU A 478 -22.94 7.94 -4.62
N ASP A 479 -21.61 8.07 -4.70
CA ASP A 479 -20.91 9.34 -4.81
C ASP A 479 -20.55 9.57 -6.28
N MET A 480 -21.44 10.28 -7.00
CA MET A 480 -21.29 10.58 -8.42
C MET A 480 -20.08 11.47 -8.75
N ASP A 481 -19.47 12.12 -7.74
CA ASP A 481 -18.29 12.96 -7.91
C ASP A 481 -16.98 12.16 -7.67
N SER A 482 -17.07 10.98 -7.03
CA SER A 482 -15.94 10.08 -6.86
C SER A 482 -15.60 9.30 -8.13
N LYS A 483 -14.32 8.97 -8.34
CA LYS A 483 -13.84 8.17 -9.48
C LYS A 483 -14.50 6.79 -9.55
N TYR A 484 -14.87 6.21 -8.41
CA TYR A 484 -15.37 4.84 -8.30
C TYR A 484 -16.88 4.75 -8.14
N TYR A 485 -17.58 5.87 -7.97
CA TYR A 485 -19.03 6.00 -7.79
C TYR A 485 -19.65 5.33 -6.55
N VAL A 486 -18.95 4.38 -5.92
CA VAL A 486 -19.38 3.67 -4.71
C VAL A 486 -18.84 4.33 -3.44
N THR A 487 -19.49 4.08 -2.30
CA THR A 487 -19.04 4.52 -0.97
C THR A 487 -18.97 3.34 -0.01
N SER A 488 -18.53 3.60 1.23
CA SER A 488 -18.46 2.63 2.32
C SER A 488 -19.82 2.15 2.85
N THR A 489 -20.92 2.35 2.12
CA THR A 489 -22.23 1.78 2.44
C THR A 489 -22.89 1.12 1.24
N THR A 490 -22.37 1.30 0.02
CA THR A 490 -23.02 0.82 -1.20
C THR A 490 -23.01 -0.71 -1.30
N LEU A 491 -21.87 -1.36 -1.05
CA LEU A 491 -21.74 -2.81 -1.22
C LEU A 491 -22.70 -3.61 -0.32
N PRO A 492 -22.84 -3.34 1.00
CA PRO A 492 -23.84 -4.01 1.83
C PRO A 492 -25.27 -3.88 1.30
N LEU A 493 -25.64 -2.71 0.77
CA LEU A 493 -26.99 -2.46 0.22
C LEU A 493 -27.24 -3.27 -1.06
N VAL A 494 -26.22 -3.41 -1.92
CA VAL A 494 -26.27 -4.34 -3.07
C VAL A 494 -26.42 -5.77 -2.58
N GLY A 495 -25.71 -6.16 -1.53
CA GLY A 495 -25.82 -7.50 -0.95
C GLY A 495 -27.21 -7.81 -0.42
N LYS A 496 -27.86 -6.84 0.25
CA LYS A 496 -29.25 -6.95 0.72
C LYS A 496 -30.25 -7.13 -0.43
N LEU A 497 -30.02 -6.46 -1.56
CA LEU A 497 -30.83 -6.65 -2.77
C LEU A 497 -30.70 -8.07 -3.33
N LEU A 498 -29.47 -8.57 -3.45
CA LEU A 498 -29.19 -9.93 -3.93
C LEU A 498 -29.77 -11.00 -2.98
N ASP A 499 -29.64 -10.81 -1.67
CA ASP A 499 -30.22 -11.72 -0.67
C ASP A 499 -31.75 -11.73 -0.73
N SER A 500 -32.39 -10.60 -1.07
CA SER A 500 -33.84 -10.54 -1.24
C SER A 500 -34.33 -11.31 -2.46
N ILE A 501 -33.58 -11.27 -3.56
CA ILE A 501 -33.86 -12.07 -4.77
C ILE A 501 -33.66 -13.56 -4.48
N LYS A 502 -32.59 -13.93 -3.76
CA LYS A 502 -32.31 -15.31 -3.32
C LYS A 502 -33.45 -15.90 -2.50
N ASN A 503 -34.05 -15.09 -1.62
CA ASN A 503 -35.12 -15.51 -0.72
C ASN A 503 -36.53 -15.43 -1.35
N TYR A 504 -36.64 -15.14 -2.66
CA TYR A 504 -37.93 -15.09 -3.35
C TYR A 504 -38.52 -16.50 -3.51
N GLY A 505 -39.72 -16.76 -2.98
CA GLY A 505 -40.35 -18.09 -3.00
C GLY A 505 -40.60 -18.69 -4.39
N GLY A 506 -40.65 -17.87 -5.44
CA GLY A 506 -40.77 -18.34 -6.83
C GLY A 506 -39.47 -18.93 -7.39
N LEU A 507 -38.33 -18.64 -6.75
CA LEU A 507 -37.01 -19.08 -7.15
C LEU A 507 -36.56 -20.24 -6.26
N ASP A 508 -36.72 -21.48 -6.75
CA ASP A 508 -36.17 -22.63 -6.05
C ASP A 508 -34.63 -22.63 -6.06
N GLU A 509 -34.04 -23.50 -5.23
CA GLU A 509 -32.58 -23.59 -5.09
C GLU A 509 -31.87 -23.94 -6.42
N THR A 510 -32.53 -24.68 -7.31
CA THR A 510 -31.95 -25.08 -8.61
C THR A 510 -31.89 -23.89 -9.56
N ASN A 511 -32.99 -23.15 -9.68
CA ASN A 511 -33.10 -21.97 -10.51
C ASN A 511 -32.24 -20.81 -10.00
N TYR A 512 -32.14 -20.64 -8.68
CA TYR A 512 -31.20 -19.69 -8.09
C TYR A 512 -29.75 -20.05 -8.43
N LYS A 513 -29.37 -21.33 -8.34
CA LYS A 513 -28.04 -21.80 -8.73
C LYS A 513 -27.74 -21.54 -10.21
N LEU A 514 -28.71 -21.71 -11.11
CA LEU A 514 -28.52 -21.39 -12.53
C LEU A 514 -28.21 -19.89 -12.73
N LEU A 515 -28.94 -19.00 -12.06
CA LEU A 515 -28.70 -17.56 -12.16
C LEU A 515 -27.36 -17.16 -11.55
N ILE A 516 -27.02 -17.67 -10.36
CA ILE A 516 -25.78 -17.27 -9.69
C ILE A 516 -24.55 -17.80 -10.41
N ASN A 517 -24.60 -19.02 -10.98
CA ASN A 517 -23.52 -19.57 -11.78
C ASN A 517 -23.32 -18.78 -13.09
N ALA A 518 -24.41 -18.34 -13.73
CA ALA A 518 -24.30 -17.51 -14.92
C ALA A 518 -23.78 -16.10 -14.59
N LEU A 519 -24.14 -15.55 -13.43
CA LEU A 519 -23.58 -14.30 -12.92
C LEU A 519 -22.07 -14.46 -12.63
N GLU A 520 -21.68 -15.57 -12.01
CA GLU A 520 -20.29 -15.95 -11.76
C GLU A 520 -19.50 -16.03 -13.08
N ASP A 521 -19.98 -16.75 -14.08
CA ASP A 521 -19.38 -16.83 -15.41
C ASP A 521 -19.23 -15.45 -16.07
N LYS A 522 -20.23 -14.59 -15.90
CA LYS A 522 -20.20 -13.21 -16.43
C LYS A 522 -19.18 -12.35 -15.69
N ALA A 523 -19.11 -12.47 -14.37
CA ALA A 523 -18.14 -11.77 -13.54
C ALA A 523 -16.71 -12.20 -13.90
N ILE A 524 -16.48 -13.51 -14.01
CA ILE A 524 -15.22 -14.10 -14.47
C ILE A 524 -14.85 -13.57 -15.86
N THR A 525 -15.77 -13.57 -16.81
CA THR A 525 -15.52 -13.08 -18.18
C THR A 525 -15.18 -11.59 -18.19
N THR A 526 -15.85 -10.78 -17.38
CA THR A 526 -15.62 -9.34 -17.28
C THR A 526 -14.25 -9.06 -16.64
N ILE A 527 -13.96 -9.69 -15.51
CA ILE A 527 -12.67 -9.54 -14.81
C ILE A 527 -11.52 -10.07 -15.68
N LYS A 528 -11.69 -11.18 -16.41
CA LYS A 528 -10.71 -11.68 -17.38
C LYS A 528 -10.39 -10.65 -18.46
N LYS A 529 -11.39 -9.90 -18.93
CA LYS A 529 -11.22 -8.84 -19.93
C LYS A 529 -10.47 -7.63 -19.35
N ASP A 530 -10.72 -7.28 -18.10
CA ASP A 530 -10.09 -6.12 -17.46
C ASP A 530 -8.66 -6.43 -16.96
N LEU A 531 -8.37 -7.70 -16.63
CA LEU A 531 -7.05 -8.19 -16.24
C LEU A 531 -6.12 -8.51 -17.42
N THR A 532 -6.43 -8.08 -18.64
CA THR A 532 -5.55 -8.28 -19.81
C THR A 532 -4.29 -7.39 -19.72
N SER A 533 -3.31 -7.80 -18.90
CA SER A 533 -1.94 -7.27 -18.99
C SER A 533 -1.14 -8.03 -20.04
N THR A 534 -0.21 -7.35 -20.71
CA THR A 534 0.78 -7.99 -21.60
C THR A 534 1.89 -8.71 -20.83
N ASP A 535 1.98 -8.50 -19.52
CA ASP A 535 2.96 -9.17 -18.68
C ASP A 535 2.43 -10.54 -18.20
N THR A 536 2.93 -11.60 -18.83
CA THR A 536 2.58 -12.99 -18.52
C THR A 536 3.07 -13.43 -17.14
N SER A 537 4.01 -12.70 -16.52
CA SER A 537 4.48 -13.05 -15.17
C SER A 537 3.44 -12.76 -14.07
N LEU A 538 2.36 -12.03 -14.39
CA LEU A 538 1.22 -11.81 -13.50
C LEU A 538 0.11 -12.87 -13.64
N ASP A 539 0.23 -13.81 -14.58
CA ASP A 539 -0.85 -14.75 -14.90
C ASP A 539 -1.22 -15.68 -13.72
N GLY A 540 -0.25 -16.04 -12.88
CA GLY A 540 -0.51 -16.79 -11.64
C GLY A 540 -1.48 -16.07 -10.72
N MET A 541 -1.22 -14.78 -10.43
CA MET A 541 -2.12 -13.95 -9.61
C MET A 541 -3.49 -13.77 -10.26
N LYS A 542 -3.55 -13.56 -11.59
CA LYS A 542 -4.83 -13.45 -12.32
C LYS A 542 -5.67 -14.72 -12.17
N ASN A 543 -5.04 -15.89 -12.33
CA ASN A 543 -5.73 -17.17 -12.21
C ASN A 543 -6.27 -17.39 -10.80
N VAL A 544 -5.51 -17.05 -9.75
CA VAL A 544 -6.01 -17.13 -8.37
C VAL A 544 -7.22 -16.21 -8.13
N ILE A 545 -7.20 -14.97 -8.65
CA ILE A 545 -8.35 -14.06 -8.55
C ILE A 545 -9.55 -14.65 -9.30
N ILE A 546 -9.35 -15.17 -10.52
CA ILE A 546 -10.40 -15.80 -11.32
C ILE A 546 -10.99 -17.01 -10.59
N ASP A 547 -10.14 -17.88 -10.06
CA ASP A 547 -10.57 -19.09 -9.34
C ASP A 547 -11.36 -18.73 -8.08
N SER A 548 -11.00 -17.65 -7.39
CA SER A 548 -11.74 -17.17 -6.21
C SER A 548 -13.18 -16.76 -6.52
N LEU A 549 -13.45 -16.31 -7.76
CA LEU A 549 -14.80 -15.93 -8.17
C LEU A 549 -15.73 -17.15 -8.27
N HIS A 550 -15.19 -18.36 -8.43
CA HIS A 550 -16.00 -19.58 -8.39
C HIS A 550 -16.71 -19.82 -7.04
N ASN A 551 -16.29 -19.09 -6.00
CA ASN A 551 -16.92 -19.16 -4.68
C ASN A 551 -18.13 -18.21 -4.54
N ILE A 552 -18.48 -17.41 -5.58
CA ILE A 552 -19.67 -16.53 -5.55
C ILE A 552 -20.94 -17.34 -5.32
N SER A 553 -21.05 -18.50 -5.98
CA SER A 553 -22.17 -19.44 -5.80
C SER A 553 -22.27 -20.04 -4.39
N GLU A 554 -21.18 -20.01 -3.61
CA GLU A 554 -21.13 -20.53 -2.23
C GLU A 554 -21.57 -19.50 -1.16
N VAL A 555 -21.76 -18.23 -1.55
CA VAL A 555 -22.12 -17.15 -0.63
C VAL A 555 -23.52 -17.38 -0.04
N SER A 556 -23.58 -17.55 1.29
CA SER A 556 -24.84 -17.77 2.00
C SER A 556 -25.66 -16.48 2.16
N SER A 557 -25.01 -15.35 2.42
CA SER A 557 -25.59 -14.00 2.48
C SER A 557 -24.62 -12.99 1.88
N PHE A 558 -25.03 -12.35 0.79
CA PHE A 558 -24.28 -11.30 0.12
C PHE A 558 -24.20 -10.04 0.98
N GLU A 559 -25.22 -9.69 1.76
CA GLU A 559 -25.15 -8.55 2.68
C GLU A 559 -24.02 -8.73 3.70
N THR A 560 -23.92 -9.92 4.31
CA THR A 560 -22.86 -10.24 5.28
C THR A 560 -21.49 -10.24 4.61
N GLU A 561 -21.39 -10.86 3.44
CA GLU A 561 -20.14 -10.97 2.68
C GLU A 561 -19.61 -9.60 2.25
N PHE A 562 -20.48 -8.78 1.65
CA PHE A 562 -20.13 -7.44 1.21
C PHE A 562 -19.91 -6.47 2.37
N THR A 563 -20.51 -6.70 3.54
CA THR A 563 -20.17 -5.95 4.77
C THR A 563 -18.72 -6.18 5.20
N LYS A 564 -18.21 -7.42 5.08
CA LYS A 564 -16.80 -7.71 5.37
C LYS A 564 -15.88 -6.95 4.40
N ILE A 565 -16.11 -7.05 3.08
CA ILE A 565 -15.32 -6.36 2.05
C ILE A 565 -15.37 -4.83 2.27
N ASN A 566 -16.56 -4.32 2.57
CA ASN A 566 -16.79 -2.89 2.80
C ASN A 566 -16.07 -2.35 4.05
N ALA A 567 -15.77 -3.18 5.05
CA ALA A 567 -15.02 -2.77 6.24
C ALA A 567 -13.60 -2.26 5.93
N VAL A 568 -13.03 -2.68 4.79
CA VAL A 568 -11.72 -2.24 4.30
C VAL A 568 -11.82 -1.41 3.03
N TYR A 569 -13.01 -0.88 2.69
CA TYR A 569 -13.22 -0.08 1.50
C TYR A 569 -12.26 1.11 1.42
N GLN A 570 -12.09 1.86 2.51
CA GLN A 570 -11.19 3.02 2.50
C GLN A 570 -9.72 2.64 2.36
N ASP A 571 -9.28 1.52 2.95
CA ASP A 571 -7.91 1.02 2.74
C ASP A 571 -7.67 0.66 1.27
N ILE A 572 -8.67 0.08 0.59
CA ILE A 572 -8.61 -0.21 -0.86
C ILE A 572 -8.53 1.08 -1.69
N ILE A 573 -9.40 2.06 -1.41
CA ILE A 573 -9.41 3.33 -2.15
C ILE A 573 -8.13 4.11 -1.95
N ASP A 574 -7.63 4.19 -0.71
CA ASP A 574 -6.36 4.84 -0.40
C ASP A 574 -5.22 4.20 -1.19
N MET A 575 -5.11 2.86 -1.19
CA MET A 575 -4.08 2.16 -1.97
C MET A 575 -4.21 2.41 -3.47
N LEU A 576 -5.42 2.42 -4.03
CA LEU A 576 -5.63 2.71 -5.45
C LEU A 576 -5.25 4.15 -5.81
N ASN A 577 -5.48 5.10 -4.90
CA ASN A 577 -5.06 6.49 -5.09
C ASN A 577 -3.54 6.64 -4.96
N GLU A 578 -2.92 6.00 -3.96
CA GLU A 578 -1.46 5.93 -3.75
C GLU A 578 -0.76 5.33 -4.99
N MET A 579 -1.30 4.25 -5.57
CA MET A 579 -0.78 3.62 -6.79
C MET A 579 -0.93 4.46 -8.06
N SER A 580 -1.77 5.50 -8.05
CA SER A 580 -2.00 6.38 -9.20
C SER A 580 -1.20 7.69 -9.16
N GLY A 581 -0.42 7.92 -8.09
CA GLY A 581 0.46 9.07 -7.93
C GLY A 581 1.78 8.94 -8.68
N GLU A 582 2.54 10.05 -8.79
CA GLU A 582 3.89 10.07 -9.38
C GLU A 582 4.93 9.32 -8.51
N GLU A 583 4.67 9.18 -7.21
CA GLU A 583 5.50 8.45 -6.26
C GLU A 583 4.66 7.33 -5.62
N VAL A 584 4.87 6.10 -6.06
CA VAL A 584 4.09 4.94 -5.59
C VAL A 584 4.69 4.44 -4.29
N THR A 585 4.12 4.87 -3.16
CA THR A 585 4.41 4.29 -1.84
C THR A 585 3.24 3.40 -1.42
N LEU A 586 3.44 2.08 -1.45
CA LEU A 586 2.40 1.13 -1.07
C LEU A 586 2.40 0.93 0.44
N ASN A 587 1.33 1.32 1.13
CA ASN A 587 1.21 1.06 2.57
C ASN A 587 0.95 -0.44 2.84
N LEU A 588 2.00 -1.18 3.24
CA LEU A 588 1.92 -2.63 3.44
C LEU A 588 1.00 -3.02 4.61
N SER A 589 0.84 -2.15 5.61
CA SER A 589 -0.08 -2.37 6.73
C SER A 589 -1.55 -2.30 6.30
N LYS A 590 -1.91 -1.34 5.42
CA LYS A 590 -3.25 -1.27 4.80
C LYS A 590 -3.51 -2.50 3.93
N LEU A 591 -2.54 -2.90 3.10
CA LEU A 591 -2.64 -4.13 2.31
C LEU A 591 -2.87 -5.36 3.20
N GLY A 592 -2.13 -5.47 4.31
CA GLY A 592 -2.30 -6.56 5.26
C GLY A 592 -3.68 -6.59 5.91
N ASN A 593 -4.27 -5.43 6.23
CA ASN A 593 -5.64 -5.33 6.73
C ASN A 593 -6.68 -5.79 5.69
N VAL A 594 -6.46 -5.45 4.41
CA VAL A 594 -7.29 -5.93 3.29
C VAL A 594 -7.18 -7.45 3.16
N LEU A 595 -5.97 -8.01 3.17
CA LEU A 595 -5.76 -9.46 3.07
C LEU A 595 -6.37 -10.21 4.25
N ASP A 596 -6.23 -9.73 5.48
CA ASP A 596 -6.87 -10.33 6.66
C ASP A 596 -8.39 -10.30 6.55
N THR A 597 -8.95 -9.19 6.10
CA THR A 597 -10.40 -9.08 5.91
C THR A 597 -10.88 -10.01 4.80
N PHE A 598 -10.18 -10.05 3.67
CA PHE A 598 -10.48 -10.95 2.56
C PHE A 598 -10.34 -12.42 2.96
N LYS A 599 -9.42 -12.75 3.88
CA LYS A 599 -9.28 -14.10 4.44
C LYS A 599 -10.54 -14.58 5.18
N THR A 600 -11.37 -13.66 5.67
CA THR A 600 -12.66 -13.95 6.33
C THR A 600 -13.85 -14.03 5.36
N THR A 601 -13.66 -13.63 4.10
CA THR A 601 -14.68 -13.67 3.05
C THR A 601 -14.80 -15.09 2.49
N THR A 602 -16.01 -15.46 2.08
CA THR A 602 -16.28 -16.71 1.35
C THR A 602 -15.67 -16.65 -0.05
N ILE A 603 -15.74 -15.49 -0.71
CA ILE A 603 -15.27 -15.32 -2.09
C ILE A 603 -13.73 -15.48 -2.15
N PHE A 604 -12.99 -14.68 -1.38
CA PHE A 604 -11.53 -14.62 -1.49
C PHE A 604 -10.78 -15.43 -0.43
N GLY A 605 -11.46 -15.93 0.60
CA GLY A 605 -10.83 -16.41 1.83
C GLY A 605 -9.78 -17.49 1.63
N SER A 606 -10.12 -18.53 0.85
CA SER A 606 -9.22 -19.63 0.50
C SER A 606 -8.10 -19.21 -0.46
N SER A 607 -8.27 -18.08 -1.16
CA SER A 607 -7.38 -17.63 -2.23
C SER A 607 -6.32 -16.63 -1.76
N VAL A 608 -6.50 -15.98 -0.60
CA VAL A 608 -5.54 -14.98 -0.07
C VAL A 608 -4.11 -15.54 0.02
N ASN A 609 -3.94 -16.72 0.62
CA ASN A 609 -2.61 -17.32 0.76
C ASN A 609 -2.01 -17.70 -0.61
N SER A 610 -2.82 -18.23 -1.53
CA SER A 610 -2.38 -18.52 -2.90
C SER A 610 -1.97 -17.26 -3.64
N LEU A 611 -2.70 -16.16 -3.47
CA LEU A 611 -2.39 -14.87 -4.08
C LEU A 611 -1.03 -14.35 -3.60
N VAL A 612 -0.76 -14.44 -2.29
CA VAL A 612 0.55 -14.05 -1.74
C VAL A 612 1.66 -14.98 -2.25
N LYS A 613 1.43 -16.29 -2.36
CA LYS A 613 2.39 -17.24 -2.94
C LYS A 613 2.73 -16.91 -4.40
N GLU A 614 1.74 -16.50 -5.19
CA GLU A 614 1.95 -16.07 -6.57
C GLU A 614 2.65 -14.70 -6.64
N ALA A 615 2.33 -13.76 -5.75
CA ALA A 615 3.04 -12.48 -5.63
C ALA A 615 4.52 -12.68 -5.28
N LEU A 616 4.82 -13.59 -4.35
CA LEU A 616 6.20 -13.99 -4.03
C LEU A 616 6.89 -14.66 -5.21
N SER A 617 6.17 -15.45 -6.02
CA SER A 617 6.71 -16.09 -7.22
C SER A 617 7.04 -15.06 -8.30
N TYR A 618 6.18 -14.05 -8.48
CA TYR A 618 6.45 -12.91 -9.33
C TYR A 618 7.69 -12.15 -8.85
N PHE A 619 7.77 -11.83 -7.55
CA PHE A 619 8.95 -11.18 -6.98
C PHE A 619 10.21 -12.02 -7.20
N ASN A 620 10.14 -13.34 -6.98
CA ASN A 620 11.23 -14.27 -7.25
C ASN A 620 11.71 -14.21 -8.71
N SER A 621 10.78 -14.06 -9.67
CA SER A 621 11.12 -13.93 -11.10
C SER A 621 11.84 -12.63 -11.47
N LYS A 622 11.79 -11.60 -10.60
CA LYS A 622 12.46 -10.32 -10.79
C LYS A 622 13.81 -10.22 -10.07
N VAL A 623 14.15 -11.19 -9.21
CA VAL A 623 15.46 -11.26 -8.55
C VAL A 623 16.54 -11.44 -9.62
N THR A 624 17.53 -10.55 -9.61
CA THR A 624 18.66 -10.58 -10.56
C THR A 624 19.65 -11.68 -10.21
N THR A 625 20.57 -12.02 -11.14
CA THR A 625 21.65 -12.99 -10.90
C THR A 625 22.51 -12.65 -9.69
N ASP A 626 22.68 -11.37 -9.42
CA ASP A 626 23.54 -10.86 -8.34
C ASP A 626 22.94 -11.19 -6.95
N PHE A 627 21.65 -11.50 -6.88
CA PHE A 627 20.96 -11.91 -5.65
C PHE A 627 20.38 -13.33 -5.74
N ALA A 628 21.00 -14.25 -6.48
CA ALA A 628 20.47 -15.61 -6.67
C ALA A 628 20.10 -16.35 -5.37
N GLN A 629 20.77 -16.07 -4.25
CA GLN A 629 20.42 -16.65 -2.95
C GLN A 629 19.08 -16.15 -2.38
N LEU A 630 18.67 -14.91 -2.68
CA LEU A 630 17.35 -14.39 -2.33
C LEU A 630 16.24 -15.25 -2.94
N SER A 631 16.46 -15.81 -4.13
CA SER A 631 15.51 -16.73 -4.75
C SER A 631 15.22 -17.95 -3.87
N THR A 632 16.26 -18.53 -3.28
CA THR A 632 16.12 -19.66 -2.37
C THR A 632 15.42 -19.27 -1.06
N ILE A 633 15.70 -18.06 -0.56
CA ILE A 633 15.03 -17.51 0.62
C ILE A 633 13.54 -17.30 0.35
N ILE A 634 13.19 -16.70 -0.79
CA ILE A 634 11.78 -16.47 -1.19
C ILE A 634 11.03 -17.79 -1.30
N GLU A 635 11.63 -18.84 -1.86
CA GLU A 635 10.99 -20.17 -1.90
C GLU A 635 10.77 -20.76 -0.49
N ARG A 636 11.68 -20.54 0.46
CA ARG A 636 11.46 -20.95 1.87
C ARG A 636 10.38 -20.11 2.56
N VAL A 637 10.38 -18.79 2.34
CA VAL A 637 9.34 -17.88 2.81
C VAL A 637 7.95 -18.31 2.30
N LYS A 638 7.86 -18.70 1.02
CA LYS A 638 6.64 -19.17 0.38
C LYS A 638 6.03 -20.40 1.08
N LEU A 639 6.87 -21.27 1.67
CA LEU A 639 6.41 -22.43 2.47
C LEU A 639 5.75 -22.02 3.80
N ASN A 640 6.10 -20.84 4.33
CA ASN A 640 5.56 -20.32 5.60
C ASN A 640 4.29 -19.49 5.44
N VAL A 641 3.88 -19.16 4.21
CA VAL A 641 2.67 -18.36 3.93
C VAL A 641 1.42 -18.92 4.62
N ASP A 642 1.29 -20.25 4.68
CA ASP A 642 0.12 -20.87 5.30
C ASP A 642 0.09 -20.73 6.84
N ASN A 643 1.24 -20.41 7.46
CA ASN A 643 1.36 -20.21 8.90
C ASN A 643 1.02 -18.78 9.33
N VAL A 644 0.84 -17.84 8.40
CA VAL A 644 0.53 -16.44 8.71
C VAL A 644 -0.90 -16.32 9.25
N THR A 645 -1.03 -15.88 10.50
CA THR A 645 -2.32 -15.68 11.18
C THR A 645 -2.87 -14.26 11.06
N SER A 646 -2.00 -13.27 10.82
CA SER A 646 -2.35 -11.84 10.69
C SER A 646 -1.43 -11.20 9.65
N TRP A 647 -1.95 -10.99 8.44
CA TRP A 647 -1.25 -10.31 7.35
C TRP A 647 -0.95 -8.85 7.67
N LYS A 648 -1.82 -8.16 8.41
CA LYS A 648 -1.57 -6.79 8.88
C LYS A 648 -0.32 -6.71 9.75
N THR A 649 -0.18 -7.66 10.67
CA THR A 649 1.00 -7.73 11.55
C THR A 649 2.25 -8.09 10.75
N GLU A 650 2.13 -9.10 9.88
CA GLU A 650 3.25 -9.61 9.08
C GLU A 650 3.80 -8.55 8.12
N LEU A 651 2.93 -7.97 7.28
CA LEU A 651 3.31 -6.93 6.33
C LEU A 651 3.71 -5.61 7.03
N GLY A 652 3.13 -5.31 8.19
CA GLY A 652 3.55 -4.17 9.00
C GLY A 652 4.97 -4.31 9.57
N MET A 653 5.47 -5.54 9.80
CA MET A 653 6.88 -5.78 10.15
C MET A 653 7.81 -5.64 8.95
N MET A 654 7.30 -5.83 7.73
CA MET A 654 8.06 -5.77 6.48
C MET A 654 8.18 -4.36 5.90
N ASP A 655 7.35 -3.41 6.33
CA ASP A 655 7.29 -2.05 5.77
C ASP A 655 8.67 -1.36 5.75
N ASP A 656 9.35 -1.32 6.90
CA ASP A 656 10.70 -0.75 6.99
C ASP A 656 11.73 -1.54 6.17
N PHE A 657 11.59 -2.87 6.10
CA PHE A 657 12.51 -3.71 5.35
C PHE A 657 12.38 -3.50 3.84
N VAL A 658 11.15 -3.42 3.32
CA VAL A 658 10.90 -3.18 1.89
C VAL A 658 11.38 -1.79 1.50
N ASN A 659 11.15 -0.76 2.33
CA ASN A 659 11.65 0.59 2.05
C ASN A 659 13.18 0.61 1.99
N VAL A 660 13.87 0.08 3.01
CA VAL A 660 15.34 0.06 3.02
C VAL A 660 15.91 -0.83 1.91
N ALA A 661 15.27 -1.97 1.62
CA ALA A 661 15.71 -2.84 0.52
C ALA A 661 15.52 -2.16 -0.85
N THR A 662 14.45 -1.38 -1.03
CA THR A 662 14.22 -0.61 -2.25
C THR A 662 15.30 0.47 -2.39
N ASP A 663 15.59 1.21 -1.32
CA ASP A 663 16.68 2.21 -1.33
C ASP A 663 18.03 1.57 -1.69
N ILE A 664 18.30 0.34 -1.23
CA ILE A 664 19.50 -0.43 -1.56
C ILE A 664 19.51 -0.85 -3.04
N MET A 665 18.38 -1.32 -3.56
CA MET A 665 18.26 -1.77 -4.97
C MET A 665 18.31 -0.61 -5.97
N ASP A 666 17.81 0.56 -5.58
CA ASP A 666 17.78 1.77 -6.43
C ASP A 666 19.08 2.58 -6.38
N ALA A 667 20.02 2.21 -5.50
CA ALA A 667 21.32 2.86 -5.40
C ALA A 667 22.15 2.66 -6.68
N GLU A 668 22.43 3.74 -7.42
CA GLU A 668 23.25 3.73 -8.65
C GLU A 668 24.67 3.22 -8.38
N ASP A 669 25.22 3.53 -7.20
CA ASP A 669 26.46 2.99 -6.68
C ASP A 669 26.28 2.53 -5.23
N LEU A 670 26.06 1.22 -5.09
CA LEU A 670 25.84 0.57 -3.81
C LEU A 670 27.02 0.77 -2.84
N LYS A 671 28.26 0.84 -3.35
CA LYS A 671 29.45 1.11 -2.52
C LYS A 671 29.37 2.51 -1.91
N THR A 672 29.08 3.51 -2.73
CA THR A 672 28.92 4.90 -2.26
C THR A 672 27.72 5.03 -1.31
N ALA A 673 26.58 4.40 -1.61
CA ALA A 673 25.38 4.49 -0.78
C ALA A 673 25.58 3.89 0.63
N LEU A 674 26.29 2.76 0.75
CA LEU A 674 26.55 2.09 2.02
C LEU A 674 27.63 2.78 2.85
N LEU A 675 28.66 3.34 2.21
CA LEU A 675 29.92 3.73 2.86
C LEU A 675 30.15 5.24 2.97
N THR A 676 29.34 6.08 2.30
CA THR A 676 29.47 7.55 2.44
C THR A 676 29.29 8.00 3.89
N ASP A 677 30.11 8.98 4.29
CA ASP A 677 30.03 9.63 5.59
C ASP A 677 28.63 10.22 5.81
N GLY A 678 27.98 9.80 6.90
CA GLY A 678 26.60 10.16 7.23
C GLY A 678 25.50 9.22 6.75
N SER A 679 25.78 8.24 5.88
CA SER A 679 24.78 7.23 5.46
C SER A 679 24.25 6.41 6.65
N THR A 680 22.94 6.25 6.78
CA THR A 680 22.34 5.36 7.80
C THR A 680 21.91 4.02 7.23
N MET A 681 22.09 3.78 5.94
CA MET A 681 21.49 2.65 5.20
C MET A 681 21.77 1.27 5.80
N LEU A 682 23.03 0.95 6.17
CA LEU A 682 23.36 -0.33 6.84
C LEU A 682 22.70 -0.46 8.23
N VAL A 683 22.65 0.65 8.98
CA VAL A 683 22.02 0.69 10.31
C VAL A 683 20.51 0.55 10.20
N ASP A 684 19.89 1.23 9.24
CA ASP A 684 18.46 1.16 8.96
C ASP A 684 18.07 -0.24 8.47
N PHE A 685 18.93 -0.88 7.66
CA PHE A 685 18.76 -2.28 7.27
C PHE A 685 18.79 -3.21 8.48
N GLY A 686 19.78 -3.04 9.37
CA GLY A 686 19.83 -3.81 10.62
C GLY A 686 18.61 -3.55 11.53
N ASN A 687 18.14 -2.32 11.63
CA ASN A 687 16.93 -1.97 12.39
C ASN A 687 15.67 -2.61 11.79
N ALA A 688 15.57 -2.65 10.46
CA ALA A 688 14.49 -3.34 9.76
C ALA A 688 14.51 -4.86 10.01
N LEU A 689 15.68 -5.49 9.95
CA LEU A 689 15.84 -6.92 10.29
C LEU A 689 15.44 -7.23 11.74
N ASN A 690 15.74 -6.34 12.69
CA ASN A 690 15.30 -6.49 14.08
C ASN A 690 13.76 -6.53 14.20
N LYS A 691 13.04 -5.74 13.40
CA LYS A 691 11.56 -5.76 13.37
C LYS A 691 11.01 -7.05 12.79
N LEU A 692 11.72 -7.68 11.85
CA LEU A 692 11.39 -8.99 11.29
C LEU A 692 11.63 -10.17 12.24
N LYS A 693 12.25 -9.98 13.42
CA LYS A 693 12.57 -11.11 14.33
C LYS A 693 11.36 -11.99 14.66
N ASN A 694 10.17 -11.39 14.71
CA ASN A 694 8.92 -12.08 15.02
C ASN A 694 8.04 -12.36 13.79
N SER A 695 8.53 -12.07 12.59
CA SER A 695 7.85 -12.35 11.33
C SER A 695 7.77 -13.87 11.11
N VAL A 696 6.59 -14.36 10.76
CA VAL A 696 6.37 -15.78 10.43
C VAL A 696 7.05 -16.15 9.11
N LEU A 697 7.11 -15.20 8.18
CA LEU A 697 7.69 -15.39 6.85
C LEU A 697 9.22 -15.35 6.90
N PHE A 698 9.77 -14.23 7.40
CA PHE A 698 11.19 -13.90 7.29
C PHE A 698 11.99 -14.10 8.57
N GLY A 699 11.34 -14.26 9.75
CA GLY A 699 12.05 -14.31 11.03
C GLY A 699 13.10 -15.42 11.12
N SER A 700 12.82 -16.62 10.60
CA SER A 700 13.80 -17.71 10.53
C SER A 700 14.84 -17.54 9.42
N GLU A 701 14.60 -16.65 8.48
CA GLU A 701 15.44 -16.42 7.30
C GLU A 701 16.37 -15.22 7.45
N ILE A 702 16.25 -14.42 8.51
CA ILE A 702 17.08 -13.21 8.73
C ILE A 702 18.57 -13.52 8.56
N LYS A 703 19.07 -14.61 9.16
CA LYS A 703 20.49 -14.98 9.03
C LYS A 703 20.89 -15.27 7.57
N ASN A 704 20.01 -15.90 6.80
CA ASN A 704 20.26 -16.20 5.38
C ASN A 704 20.24 -14.91 4.55
N ILE A 705 19.30 -14.00 4.82
CA ILE A 705 19.25 -12.67 4.18
C ILE A 705 20.54 -11.90 4.46
N VAL A 706 20.98 -11.90 5.72
CA VAL A 706 22.22 -11.23 6.11
C VAL A 706 23.42 -11.87 5.42
N ASN A 707 23.52 -13.20 5.38
CA ASN A 707 24.61 -13.86 4.66
C ASN A 707 24.64 -13.47 3.18
N THR A 708 23.48 -13.38 2.51
CA THR A 708 23.41 -12.89 1.12
C THR A 708 23.89 -11.45 0.98
N VAL A 709 23.52 -10.56 1.91
CA VAL A 709 24.00 -9.17 1.90
C VAL A 709 25.51 -9.11 2.18
N ILE A 710 26.03 -9.93 3.09
CA ILE A 710 27.47 -10.02 3.37
C ILE A 710 28.23 -10.53 2.15
N ASP A 711 27.70 -11.52 1.42
CA ASP A 711 28.29 -11.99 0.16
C ASP A 711 28.40 -10.84 -0.86
N GLN A 712 27.37 -10.01 -0.98
CA GLN A 712 27.42 -8.82 -1.87
C GLN A 712 28.39 -7.75 -1.36
N VAL A 713 28.46 -7.50 -0.05
CA VAL A 713 29.42 -6.56 0.53
C VAL A 713 30.86 -7.06 0.34
N GLU A 714 31.09 -8.37 0.41
CA GLU A 714 32.37 -9.01 0.10
C GLU A 714 32.73 -8.82 -1.38
N ASP A 715 31.81 -9.06 -2.30
CA ASP A 715 32.02 -8.83 -3.74
C ASP A 715 32.30 -7.34 -4.08
N LEU A 716 31.72 -6.41 -3.32
CA LEU A 716 31.94 -4.95 -3.47
C LEU A 716 33.24 -4.45 -2.83
N SER A 717 33.92 -5.27 -2.03
CA SER A 717 35.01 -4.82 -1.18
C SER A 717 36.36 -4.69 -1.91
N ILE A 718 36.60 -3.50 -2.50
CA ILE A 718 37.86 -2.81 -2.89
C ILE A 718 38.86 -3.62 -3.77
N GLU A 719 39.70 -2.94 -4.57
CA GLU A 719 40.77 -3.55 -5.40
C GLU A 719 41.80 -4.44 -4.62
N ASN A 720 41.66 -4.56 -3.29
CA ASN A 720 42.44 -5.41 -2.37
C ASN A 720 41.56 -6.48 -1.67
N ALA A 721 40.63 -7.12 -2.39
CA ALA A 721 39.65 -8.10 -1.87
C ALA A 721 40.25 -9.24 -1.00
N ASP A 722 41.53 -9.59 -1.24
CA ASP A 722 42.23 -10.61 -0.47
C ASP A 722 42.36 -10.26 1.02
N MET A 723 42.37 -8.97 1.40
CA MET A 723 42.50 -8.53 2.81
C MET A 723 41.35 -8.98 3.71
N LEU A 724 40.16 -9.13 3.14
CA LEU A 724 38.92 -9.27 3.91
C LEU A 724 38.26 -10.63 3.78
N THR A 725 38.63 -11.43 2.78
CA THR A 725 38.02 -12.76 2.50
C THR A 725 38.02 -13.67 3.74
N ASP A 726 39.17 -13.80 4.42
CA ASP A 726 39.27 -14.61 5.64
C ASP A 726 38.41 -14.04 6.79
N SER A 727 38.29 -12.72 6.86
CA SER A 727 37.52 -12.02 7.89
C SER A 727 36.02 -12.17 7.65
N PHE A 728 35.56 -12.11 6.39
CA PHE A 728 34.18 -12.40 6.01
C PHE A 728 33.80 -13.86 6.31
N THR A 729 34.74 -14.80 6.17
CA THR A 729 34.52 -16.19 6.60
C THR A 729 34.26 -16.29 8.11
N VAL A 730 35.01 -15.57 8.94
CA VAL A 730 34.79 -15.50 10.40
C VAL A 730 33.46 -14.79 10.72
N ILE A 731 33.13 -13.70 10.03
CA ILE A 731 31.86 -12.98 10.16
C ILE A 731 30.66 -13.90 9.87
N LYS A 732 30.67 -14.63 8.75
CA LYS A 732 29.62 -15.59 8.37
C LYS A 732 29.47 -16.71 9.40
N ARG A 733 30.60 -17.23 9.92
CA ARG A 733 30.57 -18.20 11.03
C ARG A 733 29.88 -17.61 12.27
N ASN A 734 30.26 -16.39 12.68
CA ASN A 734 29.68 -15.74 13.85
C ASN A 734 28.18 -15.45 13.68
N ILE A 735 27.73 -15.04 12.49
CA ILE A 735 26.29 -14.87 12.16
C ILE A 735 25.52 -16.16 12.42
N ASN A 736 26.05 -17.28 11.95
CA ASN A 736 25.40 -18.58 12.07
C ASN A 736 25.38 -19.08 13.52
N GLU A 737 26.45 -18.88 14.29
CA GLU A 737 26.59 -19.34 15.68
C GLU A 737 25.89 -18.45 16.72
N ALA A 738 25.78 -17.14 16.48
CA ALA A 738 25.25 -16.20 17.46
C ALA A 738 23.71 -16.30 17.62
N GLU A 739 23.25 -16.18 18.86
CA GLU A 739 21.83 -16.07 19.23
C GLU A 739 21.50 -14.66 19.71
N ASP A 740 20.23 -14.25 19.61
CA ASP A 740 19.72 -12.93 20.03
C ASP A 740 20.56 -11.75 19.50
N ILE A 741 20.77 -11.74 18.20
CA ILE A 741 21.52 -10.70 17.50
C ILE A 741 20.69 -9.41 17.46
N ASP A 742 21.30 -8.28 17.79
CA ASP A 742 20.76 -6.94 17.55
C ASP A 742 21.35 -6.42 16.24
N TRP A 743 20.65 -6.67 15.14
CA TRP A 743 21.15 -6.40 13.79
C TRP A 743 21.47 -4.92 13.57
N GLY A 744 20.66 -3.99 14.11
CA GLY A 744 20.95 -2.56 14.04
C GLY A 744 22.31 -2.19 14.65
N LYS A 745 22.60 -2.72 15.84
CA LYS A 745 23.90 -2.54 16.50
C LYS A 745 25.06 -3.20 15.74
N GLU A 746 24.85 -4.44 15.28
CA GLU A 746 25.91 -5.18 14.58
C GLU A 746 26.24 -4.56 13.21
N PHE A 747 25.26 -4.17 12.42
CA PHE A 747 25.47 -3.48 11.15
C PHE A 747 26.07 -2.08 11.34
N GLY A 748 25.72 -1.37 12.42
CA GLY A 748 26.40 -0.13 12.80
C GLY A 748 27.89 -0.36 13.10
N THR A 749 28.22 -1.43 13.82
CA THR A 749 29.61 -1.82 14.12
C THR A 749 30.35 -2.21 12.84
N MET A 750 29.70 -2.95 11.95
CA MET A 750 30.25 -3.34 10.65
C MET A 750 30.50 -2.13 9.75
N LYS A 751 29.60 -1.14 9.73
CA LYS A 751 29.83 0.12 9.02
C LYS A 751 31.09 0.82 9.54
N THR A 752 31.21 0.96 10.86
CA THR A 752 32.40 1.56 11.50
C THR A 752 33.67 0.82 11.11
N LEU A 753 33.62 -0.51 11.04
CA LEU A 753 34.73 -1.34 10.58
C LEU A 753 35.06 -1.07 9.11
N LEU A 754 34.07 -1.14 8.22
CA LEU A 754 34.26 -0.95 6.77
C LEU A 754 34.85 0.42 6.43
N ASN A 755 34.41 1.49 7.08
CA ASN A 755 35.00 2.82 6.90
C ASN A 755 36.48 2.84 7.32
N SER A 756 36.83 2.23 8.45
CA SER A 756 38.23 2.13 8.89
C SER A 756 39.09 1.27 7.96
N LEU A 757 38.48 0.26 7.32
CA LEU A 757 39.17 -0.59 6.35
C LEU A 757 39.38 0.10 5.00
N MET A 758 38.43 0.93 4.57
CA MET A 758 38.61 1.78 3.39
C MET A 758 39.77 2.75 3.59
N ASP A 759 39.81 3.41 4.75
CA ASP A 759 40.94 4.26 5.11
C ASP A 759 42.23 3.43 5.17
N LEU A 760 42.22 2.22 5.73
CA LEU A 760 43.43 1.38 5.79
C LEU A 760 43.96 0.95 4.41
N ALA A 761 43.06 0.72 3.45
CA ALA A 761 43.40 0.31 2.09
C ALA A 761 43.86 1.47 1.19
N ASP A 762 43.60 2.73 1.58
CA ASP A 762 44.02 3.91 0.84
C ASP A 762 45.52 4.17 1.05
N SER A 763 46.28 4.13 -0.05
CA SER A 763 47.72 4.43 -0.06
C SER A 763 48.09 5.84 0.41
N THR A 764 47.12 6.76 0.49
CA THR A 764 47.31 8.14 0.96
C THR A 764 47.08 8.30 2.47
N THR A 765 46.73 7.23 3.18
CA THR A 765 46.40 7.26 4.60
C THR A 765 47.60 7.68 5.45
N THR A 766 47.38 8.76 6.19
CA THR A 766 48.39 9.37 7.04
C THR A 766 48.63 8.56 8.32
N SER A 767 49.76 8.81 8.97
CA SER A 767 50.09 8.20 10.25
C SER A 767 49.04 8.46 11.35
N GLU A 768 48.38 9.62 11.34
CA GLU A 768 47.34 9.96 12.32
C GLU A 768 46.03 9.20 12.05
N GLN A 769 45.71 8.96 10.78
CA GLN A 769 44.57 8.12 10.39
C GLN A 769 44.79 6.65 10.77
N LEU A 770 46.01 6.11 10.61
CA LEU A 770 46.34 4.74 11.06
C LEU A 770 46.14 4.54 12.57
N VAL A 771 46.50 5.54 13.39
CA VAL A 771 46.23 5.51 14.84
C VAL A 771 44.72 5.54 15.12
N THR A 772 43.98 6.36 14.37
CA THR A 772 42.52 6.45 14.48
C THR A 772 41.83 5.12 14.10
N ILE A 773 42.35 4.42 13.09
CA ILE A 773 41.91 3.07 12.71
C ILE A 773 42.13 2.09 13.88
N GLY A 774 43.32 2.10 14.49
CA GLY A 774 43.60 1.26 15.65
C GLY A 774 42.67 1.52 16.84
N LYS A 775 42.40 2.80 17.13
CA LYS A 775 41.43 3.19 18.16
C LYS A 775 40.01 2.73 17.83
N THR A 776 39.66 2.76 16.55
CA THR A 776 38.35 2.28 16.08
C THR A 776 38.24 0.76 16.25
N PHE A 777 39.28 0.00 15.97
CA PHE A 777 39.32 -1.45 16.25
C PHE A 777 39.16 -1.75 17.75
N ASP A 778 39.83 -1.00 18.63
CA ASP A 778 39.65 -1.14 20.08
C ASP A 778 38.21 -0.79 20.51
N THR A 779 37.60 0.23 19.89
CA THR A 779 36.21 0.62 20.14
C THR A 779 35.23 -0.46 19.68
N ILE A 780 35.45 -1.06 18.52
CA ILE A 780 34.65 -2.18 18.00
C ILE A 780 34.71 -3.37 18.96
N ILE A 781 35.89 -3.71 19.48
CA ILE A 781 36.03 -4.83 20.42
C ILE A 781 35.32 -4.55 21.74
N THR A 782 35.43 -3.32 22.26
CA THR A 782 34.75 -2.92 23.50
C THR A 782 33.23 -2.78 23.34
N SER A 783 32.73 -2.62 22.11
CA SER A 783 31.30 -2.61 21.82
C SER A 783 30.60 -3.94 22.12
N ASN A 784 31.35 -5.03 22.31
CA ASN A 784 30.83 -6.40 22.47
C ASN A 784 29.89 -6.79 21.33
N SER A 785 30.30 -6.49 20.09
CA SER A 785 29.65 -7.01 18.90
C SER A 785 29.73 -8.54 18.88
N LYS A 786 28.61 -9.19 18.57
CA LYS A 786 28.52 -10.66 18.45
C LYS A 786 29.06 -11.16 17.12
N ILE A 787 29.05 -10.30 16.09
CA ILE A 787 29.48 -10.65 14.73
C ILE A 787 30.93 -10.19 14.48
N ILE A 788 31.22 -8.92 14.77
CA ILE A 788 32.54 -8.31 14.62
C ILE A 788 33.33 -8.49 15.91
N THR A 789 33.85 -9.70 16.11
CA THR A 789 34.60 -10.06 17.32
C THR A 789 36.08 -9.67 17.21
N ARG A 790 36.82 -9.80 18.31
CA ARG A 790 38.29 -9.66 18.30
C ARG A 790 38.97 -10.60 17.30
N GLU A 791 38.39 -11.78 17.06
CA GLU A 791 38.91 -12.73 16.06
C GLU A 791 38.83 -12.16 14.63
N VAL A 792 37.75 -11.44 14.30
CA VAL A 792 37.62 -10.74 13.01
C VAL A 792 38.72 -9.69 12.86
N ILE A 793 38.91 -8.83 13.87
CA ILE A 793 39.96 -7.80 13.86
C ILE A 793 41.37 -8.42 13.77
N ASN A 794 41.64 -9.49 14.53
CA ASN A 794 42.90 -10.23 14.46
C ASN A 794 43.16 -10.80 13.05
N THR A 795 42.10 -11.31 12.40
CA THR A 795 42.18 -11.87 11.05
C THR A 795 42.52 -10.78 10.04
N ILE A 796 41.80 -9.65 10.07
CA ILE A 796 42.09 -8.46 9.26
C ILE A 796 43.57 -8.09 9.35
N LEU A 797 44.09 -7.91 10.57
CA LEU A 797 45.47 -7.47 10.77
C LEU A 797 46.51 -8.47 10.27
N LYS A 798 46.28 -9.78 10.45
CA LYS A 798 47.18 -10.80 9.89
C LYS A 798 47.20 -10.75 8.37
N THR A 799 46.04 -10.53 7.75
CA THR A 799 45.95 -10.45 6.29
C THR A 799 46.59 -9.16 5.78
N THR A 800 46.37 -8.02 6.45
CA THR A 800 47.09 -6.76 6.15
C THR A 800 48.61 -6.93 6.23
N ILE A 801 49.11 -7.58 7.29
CA ILE A 801 50.54 -7.88 7.45
C ILE A 801 51.03 -8.80 6.33
N THR A 802 50.21 -9.76 5.88
CA THR A 802 50.56 -10.67 4.77
C THR A 802 50.66 -9.93 3.45
N GLN A 803 49.73 -9.02 3.16
CA GLN A 803 49.76 -8.24 1.93
C GLN A 803 50.96 -7.29 1.93
N PHE A 804 51.21 -6.60 3.04
CA PHE A 804 52.39 -5.74 3.18
C PHE A 804 53.69 -6.53 2.95
N ALA A 805 53.75 -7.79 3.40
CA ALA A 805 54.87 -8.67 3.13
C ALA A 805 55.05 -9.04 1.65
N GLY A 806 53.96 -9.11 0.87
CA GLY A 806 53.99 -9.42 -0.55
C GLY A 806 54.50 -8.26 -1.43
N GLU A 807 54.36 -7.02 -0.95
CA GLU A 807 54.81 -5.81 -1.66
C GLU A 807 56.30 -5.50 -1.46
N VAL A 808 56.91 -6.03 -0.40
CA VAL A 808 58.35 -5.83 -0.11
C VAL A 808 59.15 -6.99 -0.71
N GLU A 809 60.15 -6.70 -1.56
CA GLU A 809 61.01 -7.72 -2.20
C GLU A 809 61.46 -8.80 -1.19
N SER A 810 61.18 -10.06 -1.54
CA SER A 810 61.28 -11.22 -0.66
C SER A 810 62.70 -11.50 -0.18
N GLY A 811 63.06 -10.93 0.97
CA GLY A 811 64.17 -11.38 1.80
C GLY A 811 63.65 -12.33 2.89
N SER A 812 64.33 -13.46 3.12
CA SER A 812 63.96 -14.46 4.15
C SER A 812 63.78 -13.88 5.55
N ASP A 813 64.48 -12.78 5.87
CA ASP A 813 64.39 -12.12 7.18
C ASP A 813 63.04 -11.43 7.40
N LEU A 814 62.41 -10.92 6.33
CA LEU A 814 61.15 -10.20 6.40
C LEU A 814 59.99 -11.18 6.65
N GLU A 815 60.01 -12.34 5.98
CA GLU A 815 59.07 -13.44 6.22
C GLU A 815 59.08 -13.88 7.70
N ASP A 816 60.27 -14.01 8.30
CA ASP A 816 60.44 -14.36 9.70
C ASP A 816 59.88 -13.31 10.67
N ILE A 817 60.02 -12.02 10.34
CA ILE A 817 59.40 -10.92 11.11
C ILE A 817 57.87 -11.02 11.02
N MET A 818 57.34 -11.19 9.81
CA MET A 818 55.90 -11.27 9.57
C MET A 818 55.26 -12.47 10.28
N ASN A 819 55.90 -13.64 10.25
CA ASN A 819 55.42 -14.83 10.96
C ASN A 819 55.41 -14.63 12.49
N THR A 820 56.36 -13.87 13.02
CA THR A 820 56.41 -13.52 14.46
C THR A 820 55.26 -12.60 14.83
N LEU A 821 55.00 -11.57 14.02
CA LEU A 821 53.89 -10.65 14.22
C LEU A 821 52.54 -11.40 14.19
N LYS A 822 52.31 -12.24 13.17
CA LYS A 822 51.08 -13.06 13.05
C LYS A 822 50.83 -13.93 14.28
N THR A 823 51.88 -14.58 14.79
CA THR A 823 51.79 -15.46 15.98
C THR A 823 51.44 -14.66 17.24
N LYS A 824 51.97 -13.43 17.38
CA LYS A 824 51.75 -12.58 18.54
C LYS A 824 50.37 -11.92 18.58
N ILE A 825 49.75 -11.68 17.42
CA ILE A 825 48.38 -11.16 17.32
C ILE A 825 47.36 -12.04 18.05
N ASP A 826 47.53 -13.37 18.02
CA ASP A 826 46.60 -14.30 18.70
C ASP A 826 46.91 -14.51 20.18
N ALA A 827 48.19 -14.45 20.56
CA ALA A 827 48.65 -14.90 21.87
C ALA A 827 48.41 -13.90 23.01
N THR A 828 48.02 -12.66 22.68
CA THR A 828 48.06 -11.54 23.64
C THR A 828 46.88 -10.60 23.47
N GLN A 829 46.40 -10.02 24.58
CA GLN A 829 45.44 -8.92 24.51
C GLN A 829 46.16 -7.65 24.05
N LEU A 830 46.02 -7.34 22.76
CA LEU A 830 46.53 -6.12 22.16
C LEU A 830 45.55 -4.96 22.33
N THR A 831 46.10 -3.74 22.39
CA THR A 831 45.41 -2.47 22.14
C THR A 831 45.87 -1.98 20.77
N PHE A 832 44.98 -2.06 19.77
CA PHE A 832 45.33 -1.84 18.37
C PHE A 832 45.77 -0.41 18.08
N GLU A 833 45.25 0.59 18.79
CA GLU A 833 45.74 1.97 18.70
C GLU A 833 47.26 2.05 18.93
N GLN A 834 47.73 1.43 20.01
CA GLN A 834 49.13 1.46 20.42
C GLN A 834 50.01 0.62 19.49
N GLU A 835 49.55 -0.57 19.08
CA GLU A 835 50.33 -1.47 18.23
C GLU A 835 50.48 -0.93 16.79
N ILE A 836 49.41 -0.38 16.20
CA ILE A 836 49.47 0.23 14.86
C ILE A 836 50.35 1.48 14.89
N LYS A 837 50.23 2.32 15.94
CA LYS A 837 51.12 3.48 16.13
C LYS A 837 52.58 3.04 16.14
N ALA A 838 52.91 2.01 16.91
CA ALA A 838 54.27 1.49 17.05
C ALA A 838 54.80 0.90 15.73
N LEU A 839 54.01 0.07 15.05
CA LEU A 839 54.37 -0.51 13.76
C LEU A 839 54.58 0.55 12.68
N ASN A 840 53.67 1.52 12.56
CA ASN A 840 53.79 2.60 11.57
C ASN A 840 55.01 3.49 11.84
N SER A 841 55.22 3.89 13.10
CA SER A 841 56.41 4.61 13.53
C SER A 841 57.67 3.84 13.13
N LEU A 842 57.73 2.55 13.43
CA LEU A 842 58.85 1.69 13.07
C LEU A 842 59.05 1.59 11.55
N PHE A 843 57.99 1.34 10.78
CA PHE A 843 58.09 1.18 9.32
C PHE A 843 58.59 2.44 8.64
N ASN A 844 58.11 3.63 9.01
CA ASN A 844 58.61 4.90 8.48
C ASN A 844 60.13 5.06 8.71
N HIS A 845 60.62 4.61 9.87
CA HIS A 845 62.07 4.63 10.16
C HIS A 845 62.86 3.50 9.48
N ILE A 846 62.20 2.42 9.03
CA ILE A 846 62.83 1.29 8.31
C ILE A 846 62.88 1.54 6.80
N THR A 847 61.84 2.13 6.21
CA THR A 847 61.79 2.45 4.77
C THR A 847 62.83 3.50 4.38
N ASP A 848 63.18 4.39 5.31
CA ASP A 848 64.22 5.42 5.14
C ASP A 848 65.65 4.91 5.43
N VAL A 849 65.85 3.61 5.68
CA VAL A 849 67.18 3.06 5.98
C VAL A 849 68.01 2.94 4.69
N ASP A 850 68.61 4.06 4.28
CA ASP A 850 69.89 4.04 3.59
C ASP A 850 70.97 3.80 4.66
N THR A 851 71.66 2.66 4.58
CA THR A 851 72.70 2.26 5.53
C THR A 851 73.82 3.29 5.68
N THR A 852 73.95 4.23 4.73
CA THR A 852 74.93 5.32 4.78
C THR A 852 74.44 6.58 5.53
N SER A 853 73.14 6.76 5.74
CA SER A 853 72.55 7.94 6.40
C SER A 853 71.73 7.63 7.67
N LEU A 854 71.62 6.36 8.06
CA LEU A 854 70.91 5.93 9.25
C LEU A 854 71.46 6.58 10.54
N ASP A 855 70.61 7.32 11.25
CA ASP A 855 70.88 7.74 12.63
C ASP A 855 70.69 6.54 13.57
N PHE A 856 71.77 5.76 13.71
CA PHE A 856 71.85 4.57 14.54
C PHE A 856 71.41 4.83 16.00
N GLU A 857 71.73 6.00 16.57
CA GLU A 857 71.37 6.32 17.96
C GLU A 857 69.86 6.61 18.08
N ASN A 858 69.28 7.38 17.16
CA ASN A 858 67.84 7.62 17.16
C ASN A 858 67.05 6.33 16.89
N PHE A 859 67.49 5.50 15.94
CA PHE A 859 66.84 4.23 15.62
C PHE A 859 66.87 3.26 16.80
N GLY A 860 68.00 3.13 17.48
CA GLY A 860 68.11 2.32 18.69
C GLY A 860 67.23 2.83 19.83
N ARG A 861 67.12 4.15 20.01
CA ARG A 861 66.21 4.77 21.00
C ARG A 861 64.74 4.45 20.69
N ILE A 862 64.35 4.46 19.42
CA ILE A 862 63.00 4.10 18.99
C ILE A 862 62.69 2.64 19.34
N LEU A 863 63.60 1.72 19.03
CA LEU A 863 63.44 0.30 19.40
C LEU A 863 63.37 0.09 20.92
N ASP A 864 64.18 0.80 21.70
CA ASP A 864 64.11 0.75 23.17
C ASP A 864 62.78 1.29 23.71
N SER A 865 62.21 2.32 23.07
CA SER A 865 60.93 2.91 23.49
C SER A 865 59.75 1.94 23.36
N TYR A 866 59.84 0.95 22.47
CA TYR A 866 58.81 -0.06 22.21
C TYR A 866 58.96 -1.34 23.05
N ASP A 867 59.88 -1.39 24.02
CA ASP A 867 60.00 -2.53 24.93
C ASP A 867 58.69 -2.81 25.69
N GLU A 868 58.21 -4.05 25.67
CA GLU A 868 56.95 -4.43 26.32
C GLU A 868 56.98 -4.24 27.85
N ASN A 869 58.15 -4.33 28.47
CA ASN A 869 58.33 -4.27 29.91
C ASN A 869 58.74 -2.87 30.38
N THR A 870 59.71 -2.26 29.70
CA THR A 870 60.45 -1.07 30.16
C THR A 870 60.25 0.17 29.28
N GLY A 871 59.62 0.04 28.11
CA GLY A 871 59.50 1.10 27.12
C GLY A 871 58.51 2.20 27.51
N SER A 872 58.74 3.40 27.01
CA SER A 872 57.83 4.54 27.17
C SER A 872 56.61 4.46 26.25
N GLU A 873 56.73 3.77 25.12
CA GLU A 873 55.67 3.52 24.14
C GLU A 873 55.46 2.00 23.97
N LYS A 874 55.18 1.28 25.06
CA LYS A 874 55.08 -0.20 25.07
C LYS A 874 54.30 -0.76 23.86
N SER A 875 54.89 -1.71 23.15
CA SER A 875 54.25 -2.45 22.05
C SER A 875 54.64 -3.92 22.13
N VAL A 876 53.65 -4.80 22.18
CA VAL A 876 53.86 -6.25 22.19
C VAL A 876 54.36 -6.73 20.83
N LEU A 877 53.80 -6.18 19.75
CA LEU A 877 54.15 -6.57 18.39
C LEU A 877 55.58 -6.13 18.05
N VAL A 878 55.90 -4.83 18.18
CA VAL A 878 57.23 -4.31 17.89
C VAL A 878 58.28 -4.93 18.81
N SER A 879 58.00 -5.05 20.12
CA SER A 879 58.94 -5.65 21.09
C SER A 879 59.43 -7.03 20.63
N SER A 880 58.53 -7.85 20.10
CA SER A 880 58.81 -9.23 19.67
C SER A 880 59.70 -9.34 18.44
N ILE A 881 59.82 -8.28 17.63
CA ILE A 881 60.59 -8.28 16.39
C ILE A 881 61.88 -7.43 16.45
N ARG A 882 62.14 -6.69 17.54
CA ARG A 882 63.35 -5.84 17.68
C ARG A 882 64.67 -6.58 17.38
N PRO A 883 64.95 -7.79 17.91
CA PRO A 883 66.17 -8.50 17.58
C PRO A 883 66.27 -8.86 16.09
N LYS A 884 65.13 -9.23 15.48
CA LYS A 884 65.05 -9.60 14.07
C LYS A 884 65.32 -8.42 13.14
N ILE A 885 64.88 -7.22 13.52
CA ILE A 885 65.16 -5.98 12.80
C ILE A 885 66.67 -5.69 12.79
N VAL A 886 67.36 -5.88 13.92
CA VAL A 886 68.82 -5.72 13.99
C VAL A 886 69.51 -6.72 13.07
N VAL A 887 69.09 -7.99 13.07
CA VAL A 887 69.62 -9.01 12.16
C VAL A 887 69.40 -8.64 10.69
N MET A 888 68.22 -8.13 10.34
CA MET A 888 67.90 -7.67 8.97
C MET A 888 68.82 -6.53 8.54
N ILE A 889 69.07 -5.54 9.42
CA ILE A 889 69.99 -4.42 9.13
C ILE A 889 71.42 -4.93 8.93
N ILE A 890 71.89 -5.86 9.77
CA ILE A 890 73.22 -6.47 9.64
C ILE A 890 73.35 -7.28 8.34
N ASN A 891 72.29 -7.99 7.92
CA ASN A 891 72.32 -8.75 6.67
C ASN A 891 72.37 -7.87 5.42
N LYS A 892 71.95 -6.60 5.50
CA LYS A 892 72.09 -5.62 4.41
C LYS A 892 73.52 -5.10 4.21
N ILE A 893 74.45 -5.39 5.12
CA ILE A 893 75.86 -5.04 4.96
C ILE A 893 76.45 -5.83 3.79
N ASP A 894 77.00 -5.14 2.78
CA ASP A 894 77.64 -5.77 1.63
C ASP A 894 78.93 -6.51 2.04
N LYS A 895 78.86 -7.85 2.02
CA LYS A 895 79.98 -8.73 2.38
C LYS A 895 80.92 -9.02 1.21
N SER A 896 80.56 -8.65 -0.03
CA SER A 896 81.28 -9.06 -1.24
C SER A 896 82.69 -8.45 -1.36
N SER A 897 82.92 -7.30 -0.74
CA SER A 897 84.20 -6.57 -0.71
C SER A 897 85.01 -6.80 0.56
N MET A 898 84.52 -7.64 1.49
CA MET A 898 85.10 -7.84 2.82
C MET A 898 86.09 -9.02 2.87
N ASP A 899 87.11 -8.90 3.71
CA ASP A 899 88.01 -10.01 4.08
C ASP A 899 87.25 -11.11 4.84
N GLU A 900 87.62 -12.39 4.67
CA GLU A 900 86.96 -13.54 5.32
C GLU A 900 86.88 -13.41 6.86
N LYS A 901 87.90 -12.80 7.48
CA LYS A 901 87.88 -12.51 8.93
C LYS A 901 86.85 -11.44 9.28
N MET A 902 86.66 -10.46 8.40
CA MET A 902 85.68 -9.40 8.59
C MET A 902 84.25 -9.91 8.38
N VAL A 903 84.04 -10.83 7.44
CA VAL A 903 82.78 -11.58 7.32
C VAL A 903 82.48 -12.38 8.59
N THR A 904 83.50 -13.02 9.18
CA THR A 904 83.38 -13.75 10.45
C THR A 904 82.99 -12.81 11.60
N ILE A 905 83.61 -11.62 11.68
CA ILE A 905 83.27 -10.60 12.67
C ILE A 905 81.81 -10.14 12.51
N VAL A 906 81.37 -9.83 11.29
CA VAL A 906 79.97 -9.43 11.01
C VAL A 906 78.97 -10.53 11.41
N ASN A 907 79.29 -11.81 11.16
CA ASN A 907 78.43 -12.92 11.58
C ASN A 907 78.39 -13.08 13.11
N LYS A 908 79.51 -12.88 13.83
CA LYS A 908 79.50 -12.87 15.31
C LYS A 908 78.66 -11.73 15.90
N ILE A 909 78.63 -10.56 15.25
CA ILE A 909 77.74 -9.45 15.65
C ILE A 909 76.27 -9.90 15.49
N LYS A 910 75.93 -10.54 14.36
CA LYS A 910 74.58 -11.05 14.08
C LYS A 910 74.10 -12.04 15.17
N ASP A 911 74.95 -13.00 15.55
CA ASP A 911 74.57 -14.04 16.53
C ASP A 911 74.29 -13.48 17.94
N ASN A 912 74.81 -12.29 18.26
CA ASN A 912 74.62 -11.64 19.55
C ASN A 912 73.43 -10.67 19.60
N ALA A 913 72.74 -10.42 18.48
CA ALA A 913 71.61 -9.48 18.42
C ALA A 913 70.43 -9.84 19.36
N VAL A 914 70.25 -11.12 19.67
CA VAL A 914 69.20 -11.60 20.60
C VAL A 914 69.44 -11.23 22.06
N ASN A 915 70.68 -10.87 22.42
CA ASN A 915 71.09 -10.58 23.78
C ASN A 915 71.07 -9.06 24.10
N ILE A 916 70.62 -8.23 23.16
CA ILE A 916 70.58 -6.78 23.32
C ILE A 916 69.57 -6.40 24.40
N VAL A 917 70.03 -5.60 25.37
CA VAL A 917 69.19 -5.03 26.43
C VAL A 917 68.86 -3.56 26.17
N SER A 918 69.76 -2.82 25.52
CA SER A 918 69.51 -1.46 25.04
C SER A 918 70.01 -1.30 23.61
N TYR A 919 69.08 -1.18 22.67
CA TYR A 919 69.38 -0.99 21.27
C TYR A 919 70.08 0.34 21.03
N GLN A 920 69.73 1.43 21.74
CA GLN A 920 70.41 2.72 21.61
C GLN A 920 71.92 2.61 21.87
N ASN A 921 72.31 1.97 22.96
CA ASN A 921 73.72 1.82 23.34
C ASN A 921 74.48 0.94 22.35
N GLU A 922 73.88 -0.19 21.94
CA GLU A 922 74.52 -1.12 21.00
C GLU A 922 74.69 -0.52 19.60
N PHE A 923 73.69 0.21 19.10
CA PHE A 923 73.79 0.89 17.81
C PHE A 923 74.81 2.02 17.82
N LYS A 924 74.99 2.71 18.95
CA LYS A 924 76.08 3.68 19.15
C LYS A 924 77.45 3.01 19.10
N SER A 925 77.59 1.85 19.74
CA SER A 925 78.81 1.05 19.67
C SER A 925 79.09 0.53 18.26
N LEU A 926 78.06 0.08 17.53
CA LEU A 926 78.18 -0.33 16.12
C LEU A 926 78.61 0.84 15.23
N LYS A 927 77.99 2.02 15.35
CA LYS A 927 78.40 3.20 14.57
C LYS A 927 79.85 3.58 14.85
N SER A 928 80.24 3.61 16.12
CA SER A 928 81.63 3.86 16.50
C SER A 928 82.60 2.79 15.99
N LEU A 929 82.15 1.55 15.77
CA LEU A 929 82.94 0.48 15.15
C LEU A 929 83.02 0.67 13.63
N THR A 930 81.92 0.94 12.95
CA THR A 930 81.89 1.21 11.50
C THR A 930 82.78 2.40 11.15
N ASP A 931 82.64 3.52 11.87
CA ASP A 931 83.48 4.71 11.68
C ASP A 931 84.97 4.44 11.98
N MET A 932 85.24 3.44 12.81
CA MET A 932 86.61 2.99 13.10
C MET A 932 87.17 2.10 11.98
N VAL A 933 86.36 1.23 11.39
CA VAL A 933 86.77 0.23 10.40
C VAL A 933 86.83 0.80 8.98
N ASP A 934 85.90 1.69 8.59
CA ASP A 934 85.81 2.28 7.24
C ASP A 934 87.08 3.04 6.82
N GLY A 935 87.92 3.43 7.77
CA GLY A 935 89.22 4.06 7.52
C GLY A 935 90.40 3.11 7.30
N ILE A 936 90.22 1.79 7.38
CA ILE A 936 91.32 0.82 7.51
C ILE A 936 91.40 -0.14 6.31
N THR A 937 92.01 0.32 5.21
CA THR A 937 92.36 -0.54 4.07
C THR A 937 93.81 -1.06 4.14
N THR A 938 94.73 -0.25 4.67
CA THR A 938 96.12 -0.60 5.02
C THR A 938 96.56 0.18 6.25
N VAL A 939 97.17 -0.48 7.25
CA VAL A 939 97.64 0.17 8.48
C VAL A 939 99.05 0.69 8.25
N ASN A 940 99.18 1.96 7.83
CA ASN A 940 100.48 2.62 7.79
C ASN A 940 100.89 3.05 9.20
N VAL A 941 101.94 2.43 9.71
CA VAL A 941 102.48 2.65 11.05
C VAL A 941 102.89 4.10 11.33
N ASP A 942 103.15 4.93 10.30
CA ASP A 942 103.53 6.35 10.46
C ASP A 942 102.34 7.28 10.71
N THR A 943 101.17 6.95 10.18
CA THR A 943 100.00 7.83 10.20
C THR A 943 98.86 7.26 11.04
N PHE A 944 98.92 5.97 11.37
CA PHE A 944 97.88 5.31 12.14
C PHE A 944 97.98 5.64 13.62
N ASN A 945 96.91 6.20 14.19
CA ASN A 945 96.85 6.55 15.60
C ASN A 945 96.46 5.31 16.44
N PHE A 946 97.45 4.49 16.75
CA PHE A 946 97.28 3.26 17.51
C PHE A 946 96.68 3.48 18.91
N GLY A 947 97.09 4.56 19.61
CA GLY A 947 96.58 4.85 20.96
C GLY A 947 95.08 5.13 20.97
N ASP A 948 94.58 5.93 20.01
CA ASP A 948 93.15 6.21 19.87
C ASP A 948 92.37 4.99 19.41
N PHE A 949 92.94 4.17 18.53
CA PHE A 949 92.32 2.92 18.10
C PHE A 949 92.11 1.95 19.28
N GLY A 950 93.16 1.74 20.09
CA GLY A 950 93.07 0.90 21.28
C GLY A 950 92.10 1.46 22.34
N ASN A 951 92.08 2.78 22.56
CA ASN A 951 91.09 3.41 23.44
C ASN A 951 89.65 3.13 23.01
N LYS A 952 89.36 3.19 21.71
CA LYS A 952 88.01 2.94 21.21
C LYS A 952 87.61 1.48 21.37
N LEU A 953 88.53 0.53 21.19
CA LEU A 953 88.28 -0.89 21.46
C LEU A 953 87.99 -1.16 22.95
N ASP A 954 88.75 -0.55 23.86
CA ASP A 954 88.47 -0.63 25.29
C ASP A 954 87.07 -0.08 25.63
N GLY A 955 86.65 0.99 24.92
CA GLY A 955 85.32 1.60 25.05
C GLY A 955 84.14 0.67 24.70
N PHE A 956 84.37 -0.48 24.07
CA PHE A 956 83.32 -1.46 23.75
C PHE A 956 83.12 -2.54 24.82
N ASN A 957 83.73 -2.42 26.01
CA ASN A 957 83.65 -3.45 27.06
C ASN A 957 82.23 -3.75 27.56
N ASP A 958 81.33 -2.80 27.42
CA ASP A 958 79.93 -2.89 27.86
C ASP A 958 78.97 -3.19 26.69
N SER A 959 79.46 -3.24 25.45
CA SER A 959 78.64 -3.57 24.27
C SER A 959 78.45 -5.08 24.14
N VAL A 960 77.22 -5.54 24.09
CA VAL A 960 76.83 -6.92 23.82
C VAL A 960 77.25 -7.34 22.40
N LEU A 961 77.14 -6.44 21.42
CA LEU A 961 77.45 -6.73 20.02
C LEU A 961 78.95 -6.69 19.71
N VAL A 962 79.67 -5.71 20.25
CA VAL A 962 81.06 -5.42 19.84
C VAL A 962 82.08 -6.02 20.81
N LYS A 963 81.77 -6.20 22.10
CA LYS A 963 82.70 -6.81 23.06
C LYS A 963 83.25 -8.17 22.60
N PRO A 964 82.43 -9.12 22.09
CA PRO A 964 82.91 -10.46 21.74
C PRO A 964 83.91 -10.49 20.57
N ILE A 965 84.01 -9.40 19.80
CA ILE A 965 84.82 -9.31 18.58
C ILE A 965 86.05 -8.40 18.73
N ARG A 966 86.27 -7.74 19.88
CA ARG A 966 87.40 -6.81 20.07
C ARG A 966 88.76 -7.46 19.80
N LYS A 967 88.96 -8.69 20.28
CA LYS A 967 90.17 -9.47 19.99
C LYS A 967 90.30 -9.80 18.51
N ASP A 968 89.20 -10.17 17.85
CA ASP A 968 89.20 -10.47 16.42
C ASP A 968 89.58 -9.22 15.59
N ILE A 969 89.12 -8.04 16.02
CA ILE A 969 89.52 -6.76 15.43
C ILE A 969 91.01 -6.50 15.67
N LEU A 970 91.53 -6.71 16.88
CA LEU A 970 92.98 -6.60 17.13
C LEU A 970 93.78 -7.54 16.22
N ASP A 971 93.38 -8.81 16.14
CA ASP A 971 94.06 -9.80 15.28
C ASP A 971 94.03 -9.35 13.81
N PHE A 972 92.89 -8.85 13.34
CA PHE A 972 92.73 -8.30 11.99
C PHE A 972 93.67 -7.11 11.74
N ILE A 973 93.78 -6.17 12.67
CA ILE A 973 94.66 -5.00 12.54
C ILE A 973 96.12 -5.40 12.55
N VAL A 974 96.53 -6.27 13.48
CA VAL A 974 97.92 -6.75 13.58
C VAL A 974 98.34 -7.46 12.29
N ASP A 975 97.44 -8.20 11.64
CA ASP A 975 97.71 -8.83 10.33
C ASP A 975 97.91 -7.82 9.19
N LYS A 976 97.40 -6.60 9.33
CA LYS A 976 97.55 -5.52 8.35
C LYS A 976 98.74 -4.60 8.66
N VAL A 977 99.45 -4.80 9.78
CA VAL A 977 100.66 -4.04 10.11
C VAL A 977 101.85 -4.60 9.32
N THR A 978 102.41 -3.78 8.43
CA THR A 978 103.65 -4.09 7.70
C THR A 978 104.78 -3.20 8.18
N ILE A 979 105.82 -3.79 8.79
CA ILE A 979 107.07 -3.10 9.12
C ILE A 979 108.16 -3.70 8.21
N THR A 980 108.59 -2.95 7.19
CA THR A 980 109.64 -3.38 6.27
C THR A 980 111.02 -3.16 6.89
N ASN A 981 111.83 -4.22 7.01
CA ASN A 981 113.23 -4.15 7.38
C ASN A 981 114.06 -5.05 6.46
N GLU A 982 115.19 -4.56 5.96
CA GLU A 982 116.07 -5.31 5.06
C GLU A 982 116.94 -6.35 5.80
N GLN A 983 117.03 -6.26 7.13
CA GLN A 983 117.82 -7.14 7.98
C GLN A 983 116.99 -8.32 8.50
N GLU A 984 117.40 -9.54 8.15
CA GLU A 984 116.68 -10.78 8.45
C GLU A 984 116.39 -10.98 9.94
N GLU A 985 117.38 -10.77 10.82
CA GLU A 985 117.22 -10.93 12.27
C GLU A 985 116.25 -9.91 12.88
N ILE A 986 116.22 -8.68 12.36
CA ILE A 986 115.27 -7.66 12.82
C ILE A 986 113.86 -7.98 12.30
N ALA A 987 113.72 -8.49 11.08
CA ALA A 987 112.44 -8.95 10.54
C ALA A 987 111.85 -10.12 11.36
N ILE A 988 112.69 -11.06 11.82
CA ILE A 988 112.26 -12.15 12.73
C ILE A 988 111.79 -11.58 14.07
N ALA A 989 112.55 -10.66 14.67
CA ALA A 989 112.18 -10.01 15.93
C ALA A 989 110.84 -9.25 15.82
N ILE A 990 110.61 -8.55 14.71
CA ILE A 990 109.33 -7.87 14.43
C ILE A 990 108.17 -8.87 14.35
N ASN A 991 108.36 -10.01 13.69
CA ASN A 991 107.33 -11.05 13.61
C ASN A 991 107.01 -11.65 14.98
N GLU A 992 108.03 -11.87 15.84
CA GLU A 992 107.82 -12.30 17.23
C GLU A 992 107.01 -11.27 18.03
N ILE A 993 107.28 -9.97 17.84
CA ILE A 993 106.52 -8.88 18.48
C ILE A 993 105.06 -8.87 18.00
N LEU A 994 104.80 -8.98 16.69
CA LEU A 994 103.45 -9.02 16.14
C LEU A 994 102.67 -10.26 16.62
N ALA A 995 103.32 -11.42 16.69
CA ALA A 995 102.71 -12.64 17.23
C ALA A 995 102.38 -12.49 18.73
N ASN A 996 103.30 -11.93 19.52
CA ASN A 996 103.07 -11.69 20.95
C ASN A 996 102.02 -10.60 21.21
N THR A 997 101.88 -9.62 20.31
CA THR A 997 100.80 -8.61 20.35
C THR A 997 99.42 -9.26 20.34
N LYS A 998 99.22 -10.31 19.54
CA LYS A 998 97.96 -11.10 19.52
C LYS A 998 97.72 -11.86 20.83
N VAL A 999 98.78 -12.39 21.44
CA VAL A 999 98.71 -13.04 22.77
C VAL A 999 98.31 -12.00 23.83
N CYS A 1000 98.88 -10.80 23.79
CA CYS A 1000 98.49 -9.70 24.66
C CYS A 1000 97.02 -9.30 24.49
N GLY A 1001 96.44 -9.41 23.28
CA GLY A 1001 94.99 -9.24 23.08
C GLY A 1001 94.14 -10.17 23.93
N THR A 1002 94.59 -11.42 24.15
CA THR A 1002 93.90 -12.36 25.06
C THR A 1002 93.99 -11.90 26.51
N LYS A 1003 95.14 -11.35 26.92
CA LYS A 1003 95.31 -10.75 28.25
C LYS A 1003 94.41 -9.52 28.43
N ALA A 1004 94.17 -8.75 27.37
CA ALA A 1004 93.23 -7.63 27.41
C ALA A 1004 91.77 -8.07 27.59
N GLU A 1005 91.33 -9.16 26.94
CA GLU A 1005 90.00 -9.73 27.21
C GLU A 1005 89.84 -10.22 28.67
N ASN A 1006 90.92 -10.68 29.28
CA ASN A 1006 90.95 -11.07 30.69
C ASN A 1006 91.09 -9.88 31.65
N GLY A 1007 91.23 -8.65 31.15
CA GLY A 1007 91.41 -7.43 31.96
C GLY A 1007 92.82 -7.27 32.57
N GLU A 1008 93.80 -8.09 32.16
CA GLU A 1008 95.19 -8.00 32.60
C GLU A 1008 95.95 -6.86 31.90
N LEU A 1009 95.50 -6.47 30.69
CA LEU A 1009 96.02 -5.36 29.90
C LEU A 1009 94.84 -4.56 29.31
N THR A 1010 95.12 -3.39 28.74
CA THR A 1010 94.15 -2.64 27.92
C THR A 1010 94.55 -2.66 26.46
N TYR A 1011 93.58 -2.62 25.54
CA TYR A 1011 93.88 -2.52 24.10
C TYR A 1011 94.63 -1.22 23.79
N LYS A 1012 94.33 -0.12 24.48
CA LYS A 1012 95.12 1.11 24.44
C LYS A 1012 96.60 0.86 24.72
N GLN A 1013 96.90 0.12 25.79
CA GLN A 1013 98.29 -0.14 26.18
C GLN A 1013 99.01 -0.97 25.12
N ILE A 1014 98.37 -2.03 24.62
CA ILE A 1014 98.91 -2.90 23.56
C ILE A 1014 99.22 -2.11 22.29
N PHE A 1015 98.25 -1.32 21.81
CA PHE A 1015 98.42 -0.55 20.59
C PHE A 1015 99.38 0.64 20.75
N THR A 1016 99.40 1.29 21.91
CA THR A 1016 100.40 2.34 22.20
C THR A 1016 101.81 1.79 22.13
N ASP A 1017 102.04 0.60 22.68
CA ASP A 1017 103.33 -0.06 22.61
C ASP A 1017 103.67 -0.51 21.18
N LEU A 1018 102.67 -0.97 20.40
CA LEU A 1018 102.86 -1.29 18.98
C LEU A 1018 103.31 -0.08 18.15
N GLY A 1019 102.77 1.11 18.43
CA GLY A 1019 103.24 2.36 17.82
C GLY A 1019 104.69 2.70 18.18
N LYS A 1020 105.15 2.40 19.40
CA LYS A 1020 106.53 2.66 19.85
C LYS A 1020 107.56 1.73 19.21
N VAL A 1021 107.19 0.49 18.89
CA VAL A 1021 108.11 -0.52 18.31
C VAL A 1021 108.80 0.01 17.05
N LYS A 1022 108.10 0.71 16.15
CA LYS A 1022 108.71 1.28 14.93
C LYS A 1022 109.74 2.38 15.25
N TYR A 1023 109.42 3.30 16.15
CA TYR A 1023 110.32 4.39 16.52
C TYR A 1023 111.63 3.85 17.11
N ILE A 1024 111.53 2.82 17.95
CA ILE A 1024 112.68 2.21 18.60
C ILE A 1024 113.48 1.37 17.59
N THR A 1025 112.83 0.55 16.76
CA THR A 1025 113.52 -0.26 15.74
C THR A 1025 114.21 0.57 14.66
N THR A 1026 113.63 1.69 14.20
CA THR A 1026 114.27 2.62 13.24
C THR A 1026 115.51 3.30 13.84
N SER A 1027 115.50 3.58 15.14
CA SER A 1027 116.65 4.17 15.85
C SER A 1027 117.80 3.16 16.04
N LEU A 1028 117.53 1.86 15.89
CA LEU A 1028 118.46 0.76 16.12
C LEU A 1028 119.08 0.20 14.82
N THR A 1029 118.62 0.61 13.64
CA THR A 1029 119.10 0.09 12.34
C THR A 1029 120.38 0.73 11.78
N THR A 1030 120.78 1.91 12.25
CA THR A 1030 122.00 2.60 11.79
C THR A 1030 123.13 2.42 12.81
N VAL A 1031 123.84 1.30 12.73
CA VAL A 1031 125.01 1.03 13.58
C VAL A 1031 126.26 1.52 12.87
N GLU A 1032 126.65 2.78 13.09
CA GLU A 1032 127.91 3.33 12.59
C GLU A 1032 128.82 3.69 13.77
N VAL A 1033 129.82 2.83 14.02
CA VAL A 1033 130.83 3.05 15.05
C VAL A 1033 131.95 3.89 14.45
N SER A 1034 132.13 5.10 14.95
CA SER A 1034 133.26 5.96 14.59
C SER A 1034 133.82 6.64 15.83
N ARG A 1035 135.08 7.11 15.76
CA ARG A 1035 135.68 7.90 16.86
C ARG A 1035 134.82 9.12 17.23
N SER A 1036 134.11 9.72 16.27
CA SER A 1036 133.21 10.86 16.47
C SER A 1036 131.82 10.51 17.03
N ASN A 1037 131.43 9.23 17.04
CA ASN A 1037 130.06 8.80 17.39
C ASN A 1037 130.01 7.69 18.46
N LYS A 1038 131.07 7.52 19.25
CA LYS A 1038 131.17 6.44 20.26
C LYS A 1038 130.01 6.44 21.27
N ASP A 1039 129.49 7.61 21.65
CA ASP A 1039 128.40 7.74 22.62
C ASP A 1039 127.06 7.15 22.11
N ALA A 1040 126.87 6.96 20.79
CA ALA A 1040 125.68 6.34 20.22
C ALA A 1040 125.50 4.88 20.65
N ILE A 1041 126.59 4.15 20.92
CA ILE A 1041 126.55 2.74 21.37
C ILE A 1041 125.86 2.61 22.72
N LYS A 1042 126.12 3.56 23.62
CA LYS A 1042 125.46 3.62 24.92
C LYS A 1042 123.96 3.90 24.78
N ASN A 1043 123.60 4.85 23.91
CA ASN A 1043 122.20 5.20 23.62
C ASN A 1043 121.43 4.02 23.00
N MET A 1044 122.08 3.15 22.21
CA MET A 1044 121.45 1.94 21.66
C MET A 1044 121.06 0.94 22.75
N GLY A 1045 121.91 0.75 23.77
CA GLY A 1045 121.58 -0.09 24.92
C GLY A 1045 120.36 0.42 25.71
N GLU A 1046 120.29 1.74 25.93
CA GLU A 1046 119.13 2.38 26.56
C GLU A 1046 117.86 2.22 25.71
N LYS A 1047 117.96 2.30 24.38
CA LYS A 1047 116.83 2.06 23.46
C LYS A 1047 116.39 0.61 23.38
N LEU A 1048 117.30 -0.36 23.54
CA LEU A 1048 116.95 -1.77 23.67
C LEU A 1048 116.25 -2.07 25.00
N ASP A 1049 116.66 -1.44 26.10
CA ASP A 1049 115.95 -1.53 27.38
C ASP A 1049 114.55 -0.89 27.28
N GLU A 1050 114.40 0.24 26.57
CA GLU A 1050 113.09 0.83 26.27
C GLU A 1050 112.20 -0.11 25.43
N LEU A 1051 112.78 -0.82 24.45
CA LEU A 1051 112.07 -1.81 23.63
C LEU A 1051 111.58 -2.99 24.48
N ASP A 1052 112.45 -3.49 25.35
CA ASP A 1052 112.19 -4.64 26.22
C ASP A 1052 111.13 -4.38 27.29
N ALA A 1053 111.00 -3.13 27.71
CA ALA A 1053 109.99 -2.71 28.67
C ALA A 1053 108.56 -2.67 28.08
N LEU A 1054 108.40 -2.76 26.75
CA LEU A 1054 107.10 -2.74 26.10
C LEU A 1054 106.36 -4.08 26.30
N CYS A 1055 105.08 -4.04 26.66
CA CYS A 1055 104.33 -5.25 27.04
C CYS A 1055 104.15 -6.26 25.89
N ILE A 1056 104.27 -5.79 24.65
CA ILE A 1056 104.15 -6.60 23.44
C ILE A 1056 105.49 -7.17 22.95
N VAL A 1057 106.61 -6.72 23.49
CA VAL A 1057 107.94 -7.16 23.04
C VAL A 1057 108.36 -8.36 23.90
N PRO A 1058 108.50 -9.55 23.30
CA PRO A 1058 109.09 -10.67 24.02
C PRO A 1058 110.60 -10.43 24.20
N LYS A 1059 111.14 -10.83 25.35
CA LYS A 1059 112.56 -10.68 25.68
C LYS A 1059 113.48 -11.22 24.57
N THR A 1060 113.07 -12.31 23.91
CA THR A 1060 113.79 -12.91 22.77
C THR A 1060 113.97 -11.94 21.61
N ALA A 1061 112.97 -11.13 21.27
CA ALA A 1061 113.04 -10.15 20.19
C ALA A 1061 114.04 -9.02 20.52
N SER A 1062 114.03 -8.50 21.75
CA SER A 1062 115.01 -7.51 22.23
C SER A 1062 116.43 -8.04 22.14
N VAL A 1063 116.64 -9.31 22.56
CA VAL A 1063 117.95 -9.97 22.50
C VAL A 1063 118.43 -10.19 21.08
N ARG A 1064 117.52 -10.55 20.18
CA ARG A 1064 117.83 -10.78 18.77
C ARG A 1064 118.35 -9.50 18.10
N ILE A 1065 117.73 -8.36 18.40
CA ILE A 1065 118.18 -7.04 17.93
C ILE A 1065 119.50 -6.64 18.61
N ALA A 1066 119.64 -6.87 19.92
CA ALA A 1066 120.89 -6.60 20.65
C ALA A 1066 122.07 -7.40 20.10
N LYS A 1067 121.85 -8.68 19.77
CA LYS A 1067 122.82 -9.56 19.13
C LYS A 1067 123.23 -9.04 17.77
N TYR A 1068 122.27 -8.72 16.90
CA TYR A 1068 122.55 -8.14 15.59
C TYR A 1068 123.46 -6.91 15.69
N ILE A 1069 123.12 -5.96 16.57
CA ILE A 1069 123.92 -4.75 16.79
C ILE A 1069 125.32 -5.08 17.33
N THR A 1070 125.42 -6.04 18.26
CA THR A 1070 126.71 -6.46 18.83
C THR A 1070 127.58 -7.12 17.78
N GLY A 1071 127.00 -7.96 16.92
CA GLY A 1071 127.67 -8.56 15.77
C GLY A 1071 128.22 -7.52 14.81
N GLU A 1072 127.45 -6.48 14.48
CA GLU A 1072 127.91 -5.35 13.65
C GLU A 1072 129.07 -4.58 14.32
N ILE A 1073 129.06 -4.43 15.64
CA ILE A 1073 130.14 -3.77 16.40
C ILE A 1073 131.41 -4.64 16.45
N VAL A 1074 131.29 -5.97 16.53
CA VAL A 1074 132.45 -6.88 16.52
C VAL A 1074 133.01 -7.08 15.09
N GLY A 1075 132.16 -6.96 14.08
CA GLY A 1075 132.47 -7.19 12.67
C GLY A 1075 133.28 -6.09 11.98
N GLU A 1076 133.25 -6.10 10.64
CA GLU A 1076 134.08 -5.20 9.81
C GLU A 1076 133.76 -3.71 9.97
N ASN A 1077 132.54 -3.39 10.43
CA ASN A 1077 132.03 -2.03 10.53
C ASN A 1077 132.27 -1.38 11.91
N GLY A 1078 132.66 -2.15 12.92
CA GLY A 1078 132.73 -1.69 14.31
C GLY A 1078 134.16 -1.46 14.82
N ILE A 1079 134.68 -2.37 15.65
CA ILE A 1079 136.03 -2.22 16.23
C ILE A 1079 137.09 -2.10 15.11
N LYS A 1080 136.88 -2.73 13.95
CA LYS A 1080 137.80 -2.64 12.80
C LYS A 1080 137.82 -1.24 12.16
N SER A 1081 136.69 -0.51 12.14
CA SER A 1081 136.58 0.79 11.48
C SER A 1081 137.23 1.94 12.28
N ILE A 1082 137.38 1.77 13.60
CA ILE A 1082 138.10 2.72 14.47
C ILE A 1082 139.62 2.49 14.49
N MET A 1083 140.09 1.37 13.95
CA MET A 1083 141.52 1.11 13.78
C MET A 1083 142.10 1.91 12.61
N PRO A 1084 143.36 2.40 12.70
CA PRO A 1084 143.99 3.11 11.60
C PRO A 1084 144.16 2.22 10.36
N ALA A 1085 144.09 2.80 9.16
CA ALA A 1085 144.28 2.07 7.92
C ALA A 1085 145.64 1.34 7.90
N GLY A 1086 145.62 0.04 7.57
CA GLY A 1086 146.82 -0.82 7.55
C GLY A 1086 147.27 -1.35 8.92
N TYR A 1087 146.44 -1.23 9.97
CA TYR A 1087 146.78 -1.69 11.32
C TYR A 1087 147.23 -3.16 11.38
N GLU A 1088 146.71 -4.00 10.48
CA GLU A 1088 147.02 -5.43 10.35
C GLU A 1088 148.53 -5.69 10.15
N SER A 1089 149.25 -4.73 9.58
CA SER A 1089 150.70 -4.81 9.37
C SER A 1089 151.53 -4.43 10.60
N LYS A 1090 150.90 -3.92 11.66
CA LYS A 1090 151.54 -3.48 12.90
C LYS A 1090 151.12 -4.39 14.06
N PRO A 1091 152.02 -5.26 14.57
CA PRO A 1091 151.68 -6.23 15.63
C PRO A 1091 151.08 -5.60 16.89
N GLU A 1092 151.54 -4.40 17.25
CA GLU A 1092 151.04 -3.62 18.39
C GLU A 1092 149.58 -3.18 18.23
N LEU A 1093 149.16 -2.83 17.02
CA LEU A 1093 147.77 -2.46 16.74
C LEU A 1093 146.87 -3.69 16.59
N VAL A 1094 147.37 -4.77 15.99
CA VAL A 1094 146.67 -6.06 15.95
C VAL A 1094 146.39 -6.58 17.36
N ALA A 1095 147.34 -6.42 18.29
CA ALA A 1095 147.14 -6.77 19.68
C ALA A 1095 146.05 -5.92 20.35
N ILE A 1096 145.96 -4.62 20.04
CA ILE A 1096 144.88 -3.74 20.53
C ILE A 1096 143.52 -4.18 19.97
N TYR A 1097 143.42 -4.45 18.67
CA TYR A 1097 142.20 -4.93 18.02
C TYR A 1097 141.73 -6.28 18.60
N ASN A 1098 142.62 -7.27 18.67
CA ASN A 1098 142.27 -8.59 19.20
C ASN A 1098 141.87 -8.51 20.67
N ALA A 1099 142.57 -7.72 21.50
CA ALA A 1099 142.20 -7.55 22.90
C ALA A 1099 140.82 -6.88 23.07
N ALA A 1100 140.41 -6.03 22.13
CA ALA A 1100 139.09 -5.41 22.12
C ALA A 1100 138.00 -6.39 21.66
N VAL A 1101 138.26 -7.15 20.59
CA VAL A 1101 137.38 -8.22 20.13
C VAL A 1101 137.20 -9.27 21.22
N ASP A 1102 138.27 -9.71 21.89
CA ASP A 1102 138.23 -10.68 22.98
C ASP A 1102 137.41 -10.20 24.19
N LYS A 1103 137.33 -8.87 24.40
CA LYS A 1103 136.50 -8.27 25.45
C LYS A 1103 135.02 -8.15 25.08
N VAL A 1104 134.71 -7.94 23.80
CA VAL A 1104 133.32 -7.75 23.33
C VAL A 1104 132.66 -9.06 22.88
N SER A 1105 133.40 -9.97 22.25
CA SER A 1105 132.91 -11.26 21.75
C SER A 1105 132.19 -12.14 22.80
N PRO A 1106 132.56 -12.12 24.10
CA PRO A 1106 131.79 -12.81 25.13
C PRO A 1106 130.34 -12.32 25.26
N ILE A 1107 130.06 -11.05 24.95
CA ILE A 1107 128.70 -10.46 24.99
C ILE A 1107 127.86 -10.98 23.83
N ASP A 1108 128.44 -11.09 22.63
CA ASP A 1108 127.75 -11.70 21.47
C ASP A 1108 127.40 -13.17 21.75
N THR A 1109 128.35 -13.93 22.32
CA THR A 1109 128.15 -15.32 22.76
C THR A 1109 127.07 -15.43 23.86
N LYS A 1110 127.01 -14.45 24.77
CA LYS A 1110 125.98 -14.36 25.83
C LYS A 1110 124.58 -14.25 25.21
N TYR A 1111 124.41 -13.42 24.19
CA TYR A 1111 123.13 -13.30 23.48
C TYR A 1111 122.80 -14.56 22.67
N ASP A 1112 123.78 -15.20 22.04
CA ASP A 1112 123.59 -16.48 21.35
C ASP A 1112 123.10 -17.59 22.28
N ASN A 1113 123.71 -17.71 23.46
CA ASN A 1113 123.29 -18.69 24.45
C ASN A 1113 121.85 -18.41 24.92
N TYR A 1114 121.48 -17.14 25.09
CA TYR A 1114 120.11 -16.78 25.44
C TYR A 1114 119.10 -17.09 24.32
N LEU A 1115 119.44 -16.84 23.05
CA LEU A 1115 118.54 -17.17 21.93
C LEU A 1115 118.38 -18.69 21.74
N ASN A 1116 119.41 -19.48 22.05
CA ASN A 1116 119.37 -20.94 21.99
C ASN A 1116 118.67 -21.57 23.20
N ASP A 1117 118.90 -21.04 24.41
CA ASP A 1117 118.23 -21.43 25.64
C ASP A 1117 118.04 -20.21 26.55
N PRO A 1118 116.86 -19.55 26.48
CA PRO A 1118 116.55 -18.34 27.26
C PRO A 1118 116.57 -18.53 28.78
N THR A 1119 116.63 -19.79 29.26
CA THR A 1119 116.69 -20.11 30.69
C THR A 1119 118.11 -20.32 31.21
N SER A 1120 119.08 -20.46 30.31
CA SER A 1120 120.47 -20.81 30.64
C SER A 1120 121.34 -19.60 31.03
N VAL A 1121 120.90 -18.38 30.71
CA VAL A 1121 121.69 -17.15 30.92
C VAL A 1121 120.80 -16.03 31.48
N THR A 1122 121.16 -15.48 32.64
CA THR A 1122 120.62 -14.19 33.09
C THR A 1122 121.28 -13.06 32.33
N LEU A 1123 120.47 -12.30 31.58
CA LEU A 1123 120.92 -11.07 30.92
C LEU A 1123 120.86 -9.91 31.90
N ASP A 1124 121.93 -9.11 31.93
CA ASP A 1124 121.92 -7.80 32.56
C ASP A 1124 121.08 -6.82 31.70
N THR A 1125 120.92 -5.58 32.13
CA THR A 1125 120.32 -4.56 31.25
C THR A 1125 121.18 -4.41 29.99
N PHE A 1126 120.54 -4.25 28.83
CA PHE A 1126 121.27 -4.09 27.58
C PHE A 1126 122.16 -2.85 27.65
N ALA A 1127 121.73 -1.78 28.34
CA ALA A 1127 122.58 -0.64 28.63
C ALA A 1127 123.91 -0.99 29.32
N ASN A 1128 123.95 -1.98 30.22
CA ASN A 1128 125.19 -2.40 30.89
C ASN A 1128 126.13 -3.13 29.92
N ASP A 1129 125.58 -4.08 29.15
CA ASP A 1129 126.34 -4.82 28.15
C ASP A 1129 126.91 -3.85 27.10
N PHE A 1130 126.10 -2.92 26.57
CA PHE A 1130 126.54 -1.89 25.63
C PHE A 1130 127.48 -0.83 26.24
N THR A 1131 127.36 -0.53 27.53
CA THR A 1131 128.34 0.31 28.25
C THR A 1131 129.70 -0.38 28.35
N SER A 1132 129.72 -1.69 28.56
CA SER A 1132 130.95 -2.49 28.54
C SER A 1132 131.62 -2.46 27.17
N ILE A 1133 130.83 -2.59 26.10
CA ILE A 1133 131.29 -2.44 24.70
C ILE A 1133 131.85 -1.03 24.48
N TYR A 1134 131.11 0.00 24.87
CA TYR A 1134 131.54 1.39 24.78
C TYR A 1134 132.87 1.65 25.49
N ASN A 1135 133.00 1.21 26.75
CA ASN A 1135 134.24 1.39 27.52
C ASN A 1135 135.42 0.69 26.85
N THR A 1136 135.20 -0.48 26.24
CA THR A 1136 136.22 -1.19 25.47
C THR A 1136 136.64 -0.38 24.24
N ILE A 1137 135.69 0.24 23.52
CA ILE A 1137 135.98 1.10 22.37
C ILE A 1137 136.74 2.38 22.80
N VAL A 1138 136.37 3.00 23.93
CA VAL A 1138 137.09 4.15 24.50
C VAL A 1138 138.52 3.77 24.86
N GLU A 1139 138.71 2.61 25.50
CA GLU A 1139 140.05 2.11 25.86
C GLU A 1139 140.91 1.86 24.60
N VAL A 1140 140.31 1.36 23.52
CA VAL A 1140 140.97 1.22 22.22
C VAL A 1140 141.37 2.59 21.66
N ASP A 1141 140.45 3.56 21.63
CA ASP A 1141 140.69 4.93 21.15
C ASP A 1141 141.83 5.61 21.93
N GLU A 1142 141.84 5.49 23.26
CA GLU A 1142 142.90 6.02 24.12
C GLU A 1142 144.25 5.35 23.86
N LYS A 1143 144.27 4.01 23.71
CA LYS A 1143 145.50 3.27 23.38
C LYS A 1143 146.05 3.63 22.01
N LEU A 1144 145.19 3.80 21.01
CA LEU A 1144 145.57 4.27 19.67
C LEU A 1144 146.14 5.69 19.72
N THR A 1145 145.51 6.58 20.48
CA THR A 1145 145.98 7.97 20.69
C THR A 1145 147.34 8.00 21.38
N THR A 1146 147.55 7.15 22.40
CA THR A 1146 148.81 7.06 23.15
C THR A 1146 149.94 6.46 22.30
N ALA A 1147 149.60 5.60 21.35
CA ALA A 1147 150.52 5.11 20.32
C ALA A 1147 150.81 6.15 19.21
N GLY A 1148 150.26 7.37 19.33
CA GLY A 1148 150.50 8.50 18.43
C GLY A 1148 149.69 8.47 17.13
N MET A 1149 148.52 7.81 17.09
CA MET A 1149 147.69 7.64 15.88
C MET A 1149 146.31 8.27 15.91
#